data_AF-A0A9P6K1Y8-F1
#
_entry.id   AF-A0A9P6K1Y8-F1
#
_cell.length_a   1.000
_cell.length_b   1.000
_cell.length_c   1.000
_cell.angle_alpha   90.00
_cell.angle_beta   90.00
_cell.angle_gamma   90.00
#
_symmetry.space_group_name_H-M   'P 1'
#
loop_
_entity.id
_entity.type
_entity.pdbx_description
1 polymer ?
#
loop_
_entity_poly.entity_id
_entity_poly.type
_entity_poly.pdbx_seq_one_letter_code
_entity_poly.pdbx_strand_id
1 'polypeptide(L)'
;MAKSALYRLKSSLKEAGAIGPNSRASLSKKDRKKGRPTAASAKNDLNKKLAHIKEAMNPFEMKVTKQKYDILGRKTKGVDGKPTLSKQVGEENRRKTLLQELQKKNKAGGVIDKRFGEDNPNMTPEDKMLERFTREKQSRAKGGAMFNLEEESDLTHYGQSLAGLDDFDEDGLGYSDDDDENRGAIGGDIVSHSHFGGFDEAGPEETHEDGRPKTKAEVMREVMAKSKFHKHERQKEKEEMDDITKELDDELDSIRGLLGFADQAAEERRPKRAPLPSQKSAANRAIDRIADEEKERQKQDRDSGILDKDFDDSYDKHIRELAFDRRAKPQDRLKTEEEIAQEEVEKLEKAEKARKRRMDGLSDEVDPKEQGGFKKRRKATPAADDLDDDFAPEDDQFGLGTGMDVGEEEFKGVKPGRMPSKKRRTIKVAVDSDSEEAEEGDSEDDEEEGDEEEGSEGEEDEDEDEEDDDEEGDSEDDFSDLDMSIERPTKKSSTAEEEDDEDDMNDMSAAKSKKSTKSEKKAKATADAAAAASELPFTFPCPTSLGHFMTIIDGIDMKDVPTVVHRIRALYHPKLSPQNKEKMQVFYPILLDYIFQISVSETKFPTGALNTLVRHIYAMTSQLGDHATSCNLGFLEAFESELQMDLASGARSGFPKGDKLCFLRVLGQIYSTSDFQHQVITPAQFLMSQYLGQCQVGSVKDIASGLMLCNLFLDYQTLSKRVVPEAINFLSSSLVYLAPKGTFGEDVDELPGSFPIQDVNIAAIQMTTKGLKSVEVERLSINMFKLKDTALEKNTYRVAAMSAAADILLKYAILYASTTAFSEIFQGPLGLLEKLSTVPEFSPSLKSQLVKTQDRIQKLQGFSTDSRTPLQLQAHKPVPIASYVPKFEEGYSLDKHYDPDVERSQAHKLEVQYKKEKKGAIRELRKDAQFVAREKLRVQREKDSEYNAKIKGIMSGLEADQGEKNAEARMKQAKKMKGKRN
;
A
#
# COMPACT_ATOMS: atom_id res chain seq x y z
N MET A 1 6.91 53.86 -36.89
CA MET A 1 7.93 53.75 -37.96
C MET A 1 9.30 53.51 -37.35
N ALA A 2 10.06 52.53 -37.84
CA ALA A 2 11.42 52.27 -37.38
C ALA A 2 12.36 53.42 -37.79
N LYS A 3 13.15 53.96 -36.84
CA LYS A 3 14.14 55.00 -37.11
C LYS A 3 15.25 54.45 -38.02
N SER A 4 15.66 55.20 -39.05
CA SER A 4 16.75 54.84 -39.97
C SER A 4 18.08 54.61 -39.23
N ALA A 5 18.91 53.67 -39.71
CA ALA A 5 20.23 53.39 -39.16
C ALA A 5 21.12 54.65 -39.08
N LEU A 6 21.08 55.51 -40.10
CA LEU A 6 21.82 56.79 -40.11
C LEU A 6 21.32 57.76 -39.01
N TYR A 7 20.03 57.73 -38.68
CA TYR A 7 19.49 58.51 -37.57
C TYR A 7 19.96 57.95 -36.22
N ARG A 8 19.91 56.61 -36.04
CA ARG A 8 20.38 55.93 -34.81
C ARG A 8 21.87 56.17 -34.56
N LEU A 9 22.70 56.12 -35.61
CA LEU A 9 24.13 56.44 -35.54
C LEU A 9 24.35 57.90 -35.14
N LYS A 10 23.59 58.85 -35.69
CA LYS A 10 23.70 60.27 -35.33
C LYS A 10 23.23 60.56 -33.91
N SER A 11 22.23 59.85 -33.37
CA SER A 11 21.83 59.99 -31.97
C SER A 11 22.86 59.35 -31.03
N SER A 12 23.32 58.12 -31.28
CA SER A 12 24.29 57.45 -30.42
C SER A 12 25.65 58.16 -30.38
N LEU A 13 26.13 58.69 -31.51
CA LEU A 13 27.36 59.51 -31.54
C LEU A 13 27.20 60.87 -30.84
N LYS A 14 25.97 61.39 -30.73
CA LYS A 14 25.66 62.62 -29.98
C LYS A 14 25.56 62.34 -28.47
N GLU A 15 24.95 61.23 -28.08
CA GLU A 15 24.86 60.74 -26.70
C GLU A 15 26.23 60.34 -26.14
N ALA A 16 27.08 59.70 -26.94
CA ALA A 16 28.48 59.40 -26.59
C ALA A 16 29.39 60.65 -26.55
N GLY A 17 28.91 61.83 -26.93
CA GLY A 17 29.69 63.07 -26.93
C GLY A 17 30.76 63.14 -28.03
N ALA A 18 30.67 62.30 -29.05
CA ALA A 18 31.58 62.32 -30.20
C ALA A 18 31.23 63.44 -31.20
N ILE A 19 29.93 63.75 -31.36
CA ILE A 19 29.40 64.77 -32.28
C ILE A 19 28.46 65.73 -31.54
N GLY A 20 28.52 67.03 -31.87
CA GLY A 20 27.63 68.06 -31.32
C GLY A 20 28.29 68.98 -30.28
N PRO A 21 27.52 69.90 -29.65
CA PRO A 21 28.07 70.98 -28.82
C PRO A 21 28.78 70.49 -27.56
N ASN A 22 28.40 69.32 -27.03
CA ASN A 22 29.01 68.70 -25.86
C ASN A 22 30.31 67.94 -26.19
N SER A 23 30.76 67.95 -27.46
CA SER A 23 31.98 67.25 -27.85
C SER A 23 33.24 67.88 -27.25
N ARG A 24 34.26 67.05 -26.99
CA ARG A 24 35.57 67.53 -26.49
C ARG A 24 36.27 68.50 -27.47
N ALA A 25 35.82 68.61 -28.72
CA ALA A 25 36.34 69.54 -29.72
C ALA A 25 35.67 70.92 -29.71
N SER A 26 34.38 70.99 -29.34
CA SER A 26 33.60 72.25 -29.24
C SER A 26 33.71 72.96 -27.88
N LEU A 27 34.21 72.28 -26.85
CA LEU A 27 34.44 72.86 -25.52
C LEU A 27 35.62 73.84 -25.48
N SER A 28 35.43 74.97 -24.79
CA SER A 28 36.44 76.02 -24.58
C SER A 28 37.70 75.51 -23.90
N LYS A 29 38.83 76.16 -24.20
CA LYS A 29 40.17 75.87 -23.64
C LYS A 29 40.20 75.97 -22.10
N LYS A 30 39.28 76.73 -21.50
CA LYS A 30 39.13 76.91 -20.05
C LYS A 30 38.40 75.72 -19.40
N ASP A 31 37.33 75.24 -20.03
CA ASP A 31 36.47 74.18 -19.48
C ASP A 31 37.09 72.79 -19.64
N ARG A 32 37.88 72.58 -20.71
CA ARG A 32 38.74 71.39 -20.91
C ARG A 32 39.75 71.13 -19.78
N LYS A 33 39.95 72.07 -18.86
CA LYS A 33 40.88 71.99 -17.72
C LYS A 33 40.17 71.82 -16.36
N LYS A 34 38.84 72.02 -16.27
CA LYS A 34 38.12 72.14 -14.99
C LYS A 34 37.48 70.83 -14.48
N GLY A 35 37.49 69.77 -15.27
CA GLY A 35 37.20 68.40 -14.84
C GLY A 35 38.24 67.44 -15.42
N ARG A 36 38.88 66.62 -14.58
CA ARG A 36 39.97 65.73 -15.02
C ARG A 36 40.04 64.41 -14.24
N PRO A 37 39.32 63.36 -14.66
CA PRO A 37 39.99 62.09 -14.92
C PRO A 37 41.08 62.32 -15.98
N THR A 38 42.15 61.51 -15.99
CA THR A 38 43.30 61.78 -16.86
C THR A 38 42.89 61.88 -18.33
N ALA A 39 43.64 62.66 -19.12
CA ALA A 39 43.31 62.85 -20.55
C ALA A 39 43.48 61.56 -21.39
N ALA A 40 44.04 60.51 -20.78
CA ALA A 40 44.02 59.13 -21.29
C ALA A 40 42.69 58.43 -20.93
N SER A 41 42.26 58.41 -19.66
CA SER A 41 40.98 57.79 -19.25
C SER A 41 39.80 58.32 -20.08
N ALA A 42 39.59 59.64 -20.15
CA ALA A 42 38.46 60.20 -20.92
C ALA A 42 38.54 59.94 -22.44
N LYS A 43 39.74 59.63 -22.98
CA LYS A 43 39.89 59.14 -24.37
C LYS A 43 39.54 57.65 -24.46
N ASN A 44 39.97 56.85 -23.47
CA ASN A 44 39.68 55.43 -23.41
C ASN A 44 38.17 55.19 -23.24
N ASP A 45 37.47 55.98 -22.43
CA ASP A 45 36.02 55.88 -22.23
C ASP A 45 35.25 56.28 -23.50
N LEU A 46 35.71 57.32 -24.21
CA LEU A 46 35.16 57.67 -25.54
C LEU A 46 35.45 56.58 -26.57
N ASN A 47 36.65 55.99 -26.57
CA ASN A 47 37.02 54.91 -27.49
C ASN A 47 36.20 53.63 -27.21
N LYS A 48 35.94 53.28 -25.94
CA LYS A 48 35.04 52.19 -25.54
C LYS A 48 33.62 52.43 -26.04
N LYS A 49 33.06 53.64 -25.83
CA LYS A 49 31.74 54.02 -26.35
C LYS A 49 31.68 53.99 -27.88
N LEU A 50 32.74 54.43 -28.56
CA LEU A 50 32.84 54.38 -30.02
C LEU A 50 33.02 52.95 -30.55
N ALA A 51 33.68 52.05 -29.82
CA ALA A 51 33.77 50.63 -30.17
C ALA A 51 32.39 49.96 -30.04
N HIS A 52 31.72 50.13 -28.90
CA HIS A 52 30.34 49.66 -28.70
C HIS A 52 29.38 50.20 -29.77
N ILE A 53 29.47 51.48 -30.14
CA ILE A 53 28.67 52.05 -31.23
C ILE A 53 29.01 51.42 -32.59
N LYS A 54 30.27 51.09 -32.87
CA LYS A 54 30.65 50.40 -34.13
C LYS A 54 30.07 48.99 -34.19
N GLU A 55 30.22 48.22 -33.10
CA GLU A 55 29.70 46.85 -32.99
C GLU A 55 28.16 46.83 -33.09
N ALA A 56 27.47 47.64 -32.28
CA ALA A 56 26.01 47.71 -32.28
C ALA A 56 25.40 48.31 -33.57
N MET A 57 26.19 49.02 -34.38
CA MET A 57 25.75 49.58 -35.68
C MET A 57 26.16 48.73 -36.88
N ASN A 58 26.94 47.66 -36.72
CA ASN A 58 27.32 46.76 -37.81
C ASN A 58 26.63 45.38 -37.69
N PRO A 59 25.36 45.25 -38.12
CA PRO A 59 24.63 43.99 -38.06
C PRO A 59 25.15 42.91 -39.03
N PHE A 60 26.13 43.21 -39.90
CA PHE A 60 26.68 42.24 -40.85
C PHE A 60 27.87 41.44 -40.31
N GLU A 61 28.41 41.81 -39.14
CA GLU A 61 29.43 41.02 -38.43
C GLU A 61 28.82 39.95 -37.51
N MET A 62 27.51 40.02 -37.24
CA MET A 62 26.76 39.08 -36.41
C MET A 62 25.67 38.38 -37.24
N LYS A 63 25.55 37.06 -37.10
CA LYS A 63 24.41 36.26 -37.56
C LYS A 63 23.47 36.10 -36.36
N VAL A 64 22.27 36.65 -36.46
CA VAL A 64 21.19 36.48 -35.46
C VAL A 64 20.19 35.47 -36.01
N THR A 65 19.90 34.41 -35.27
CA THR A 65 18.82 33.47 -35.59
C THR A 65 17.54 33.85 -34.84
N LYS A 66 16.38 33.62 -35.45
CA LYS A 66 15.10 33.92 -34.80
C LYS A 66 14.70 32.73 -33.92
N GLN A 67 14.61 32.95 -32.61
CA GLN A 67 14.05 31.97 -31.67
C GLN A 67 12.63 31.55 -32.10
N LYS A 68 12.35 30.24 -32.07
CA LYS A 68 11.03 29.67 -32.38
C LYS A 68 10.08 29.76 -31.19
N TYR A 69 10.61 29.56 -29.98
CA TYR A 69 9.92 29.64 -28.70
C TYR A 69 10.64 30.67 -27.81
N ASP A 70 9.87 31.46 -27.08
CA ASP A 70 10.39 32.47 -26.14
C ASP A 70 10.44 31.85 -24.74
N ILE A 71 11.64 31.59 -24.23
CA ILE A 71 11.88 31.00 -22.90
C ILE A 71 12.48 32.10 -22.03
N LEU A 72 11.67 32.66 -21.14
CA LEU A 72 12.10 33.72 -20.24
C LEU A 72 13.24 33.23 -19.33
N GLY A 73 14.25 34.08 -19.11
CA GLY A 73 15.39 33.79 -18.23
C GLY A 73 16.54 32.98 -18.86
N ARG A 74 16.28 32.09 -19.83
CA ARG A 74 17.31 31.23 -20.43
C ARG A 74 17.91 31.83 -21.70
N LYS A 75 19.23 32.04 -21.75
CA LYS A 75 19.95 32.30 -23.00
C LYS A 75 20.01 31.00 -23.79
N THR A 76 19.52 30.99 -25.02
CA THR A 76 19.65 29.83 -25.91
C THR A 76 20.90 30.00 -26.78
N LYS A 77 21.83 29.04 -26.72
CA LYS A 77 23.05 29.11 -27.55
C LYS A 77 22.72 28.96 -29.03
N GLY A 78 23.46 29.67 -29.87
CA GLY A 78 23.22 29.71 -31.32
C GLY A 78 22.26 30.81 -31.78
N VAL A 79 21.70 31.61 -30.86
CA VAL A 79 20.95 32.84 -31.20
C VAL A 79 21.86 33.84 -31.91
N ASP A 80 23.02 34.16 -31.33
CA ASP A 80 23.99 35.10 -31.90
C ASP A 80 25.32 34.40 -32.23
N GLY A 81 25.81 34.57 -33.46
CA GLY A 81 27.11 34.08 -33.91
C GLY A 81 27.93 35.15 -34.63
N LYS A 82 29.27 35.07 -34.56
CA LYS A 82 30.20 36.04 -35.21
C LYS A 82 30.96 35.39 -36.38
N PRO A 83 30.32 35.18 -37.55
CA PRO A 83 30.89 34.38 -38.65
C PRO A 83 32.14 34.98 -39.28
N THR A 84 32.33 36.30 -39.24
CA THR A 84 33.53 36.98 -39.77
C THR A 84 34.76 36.68 -38.92
N LEU A 85 34.64 36.82 -37.59
CA LEU A 85 35.71 36.51 -36.63
C LEU A 85 36.02 35.01 -36.62
N SER A 86 35.01 34.14 -36.62
CA SER A 86 35.18 32.68 -36.72
C SER A 86 35.97 32.30 -38.00
N LYS A 87 35.63 32.88 -39.15
CA LYS A 87 36.40 32.69 -40.40
C LYS A 87 37.83 33.22 -40.29
N GLN A 88 38.06 34.37 -39.67
CA GLN A 88 39.41 34.92 -39.49
C GLN A 88 40.27 34.01 -38.60
N VAL A 89 39.78 33.62 -37.43
CA VAL A 89 40.48 32.69 -36.53
C VAL A 89 40.75 31.35 -37.23
N GLY A 90 39.76 30.85 -37.99
CA GLY A 90 39.91 29.65 -38.81
C GLY A 90 40.98 29.77 -39.90
N GLU A 91 41.16 30.93 -40.54
CA GLU A 91 42.27 31.14 -41.49
C GLU A 91 43.62 31.33 -40.79
N GLU A 92 43.65 32.04 -39.66
CA GLU A 92 44.89 32.23 -38.89
C GLU A 92 45.42 30.90 -38.34
N ASN A 93 44.54 30.02 -37.88
CA ASN A 93 44.92 28.68 -37.45
C ASN A 93 45.49 27.86 -38.63
N ARG A 94 44.85 27.87 -39.80
CA ARG A 94 45.38 27.23 -41.03
C ARG A 94 46.73 27.80 -41.49
N ARG A 95 46.97 29.10 -41.29
CA ARG A 95 48.29 29.73 -41.52
C ARG A 95 49.34 29.30 -40.50
N LYS A 96 48.94 28.97 -39.27
CA LYS A 96 49.83 28.43 -38.23
C LYS A 96 50.13 26.94 -38.44
N THR A 97 49.16 26.13 -38.89
CA THR A 97 49.30 24.68 -39.12
C THR A 97 49.60 24.36 -40.59
N LEU A 98 48.57 24.21 -41.43
CA LEU A 98 48.66 23.72 -42.81
C LEU A 98 49.67 24.47 -43.69
N LEU A 99 49.79 25.79 -43.55
CA LEU A 99 50.78 26.56 -44.31
C LEU A 99 52.22 26.24 -43.86
N GLN A 100 52.46 26.06 -42.56
CA GLN A 100 53.77 25.65 -42.06
C GLN A 100 54.09 24.22 -42.49
N GLU A 101 53.13 23.30 -42.46
CA GLU A 101 53.28 21.94 -42.97
C GLU A 101 53.60 21.93 -44.47
N LEU A 102 52.88 22.71 -45.28
CA LEU A 102 53.11 22.82 -46.72
C LEU A 102 54.51 23.39 -47.03
N GLN A 103 55.00 24.35 -46.23
CA GLN A 103 56.38 24.85 -46.31
C GLN A 103 57.41 23.79 -45.84
N LYS A 104 57.08 23.00 -44.82
CA LYS A 104 57.94 21.94 -44.27
C LYS A 104 57.85 20.61 -45.04
N LYS A 105 56.98 20.48 -46.06
CA LYS A 105 56.66 19.21 -46.74
C LYS A 105 57.88 18.39 -47.19
N ASN A 106 58.96 19.04 -47.62
CA ASN A 106 60.18 18.38 -48.09
C ASN A 106 61.35 18.50 -47.07
N LYS A 107 61.07 18.87 -45.81
CA LYS A 107 62.07 19.00 -44.75
C LYS A 107 62.19 17.70 -43.97
N ALA A 108 63.27 16.96 -44.19
CA ALA A 108 63.64 15.83 -43.35
C ALA A 108 64.31 16.32 -42.05
N GLY A 109 63.87 15.80 -40.91
CA GLY A 109 64.43 16.11 -39.59
C GLY A 109 63.91 17.41 -38.95
N GLY A 110 63.91 17.42 -37.62
CA GLY A 110 63.55 18.56 -36.78
C GLY A 110 64.35 18.54 -35.48
N VAL A 111 64.37 19.66 -34.76
CA VAL A 111 64.90 19.68 -33.39
C VAL A 111 63.86 19.01 -32.51
N ILE A 112 64.15 17.81 -32.02
CA ILE A 112 63.34 17.12 -31.01
C ILE A 112 63.76 17.68 -29.66
N ASP A 113 62.98 18.62 -29.13
CA ASP A 113 63.36 19.37 -27.94
C ASP A 113 63.01 18.62 -26.66
N LYS A 114 63.85 17.65 -26.27
CA LYS A 114 63.67 16.86 -25.04
C LYS A 114 63.86 17.67 -23.74
N ARG A 115 63.95 19.01 -23.79
CA ARG A 115 64.09 19.86 -22.59
C ARG A 115 62.74 19.95 -21.87
N PHE A 116 62.74 19.64 -20.58
CA PHE A 116 61.51 19.56 -19.76
C PHE A 116 60.67 20.83 -19.88
N GLY A 117 59.37 20.66 -20.13
CA GLY A 117 58.39 21.74 -20.28
C GLY A 117 58.54 22.62 -21.54
N GLU A 118 59.42 22.34 -22.52
CA GLU A 118 59.49 23.19 -23.73
C GLU A 118 58.15 23.18 -24.48
N ASP A 119 57.59 21.99 -24.71
CA ASP A 119 56.33 21.77 -25.47
C ASP A 119 55.06 22.19 -24.72
N ASN A 120 55.09 22.35 -23.39
CA ASN A 120 53.92 22.74 -22.60
C ASN A 120 53.68 24.26 -22.70
N PRO A 121 52.55 24.75 -23.25
CA PRO A 121 52.30 26.18 -23.41
C PRO A 121 51.93 26.90 -22.10
N ASN A 122 51.51 26.15 -21.07
CA ASN A 122 50.98 26.71 -19.81
C ASN A 122 52.06 27.09 -18.78
N MET A 123 53.33 26.71 -19.00
CA MET A 123 54.43 27.05 -18.09
C MET A 123 55.11 28.35 -18.54
N THR A 124 55.37 29.28 -17.62
CA THR A 124 56.08 30.52 -17.96
C THR A 124 57.55 30.20 -18.31
N PRO A 125 58.25 31.04 -19.10
CA PRO A 125 59.68 30.82 -19.37
C PRO A 125 60.54 30.80 -18.10
N GLU A 126 60.10 31.45 -17.02
CA GLU A 126 60.79 31.43 -15.72
C GLU A 126 60.57 30.09 -15.00
N ASP A 127 59.34 29.57 -14.98
CA ASP A 127 59.04 28.24 -14.41
C ASP A 127 59.75 27.12 -15.19
N LYS A 128 59.75 27.20 -16.54
CA LYS A 128 60.50 26.27 -17.40
C LYS A 128 61.99 26.26 -17.05
N MET A 129 62.60 27.41 -16.79
CA MET A 129 64.00 27.49 -16.34
C MET A 129 64.19 26.96 -14.92
N LEU A 130 63.27 27.23 -14.01
CA LEU A 130 63.32 26.79 -12.62
C LEU A 130 63.20 25.26 -12.52
N GLU A 131 62.25 24.64 -13.22
CA GLU A 131 62.10 23.18 -13.26
C GLU A 131 63.26 22.47 -13.95
N ARG A 132 63.84 23.06 -14.99
CA ARG A 132 65.08 22.55 -15.59
C ARG A 132 66.22 22.59 -14.59
N PHE A 133 66.34 23.67 -13.83
CA PHE A 133 67.36 23.84 -12.81
C PHE A 133 67.17 22.90 -11.61
N THR A 134 65.93 22.67 -11.15
CA THR A 134 65.65 21.69 -10.07
C THR A 134 65.91 20.25 -10.56
N ARG A 135 65.46 19.89 -11.77
CA ARG A 135 65.69 18.57 -12.37
C ARG A 135 67.18 18.32 -12.68
N GLU A 136 67.93 19.33 -13.12
CA GLU A 136 69.39 19.24 -13.26
C GLU A 136 70.10 19.12 -11.90
N LYS A 137 69.63 19.82 -10.86
CA LYS A 137 70.13 19.61 -9.49
C LYS A 137 69.86 18.18 -9.01
N GLN A 138 68.68 17.64 -9.27
CA GLN A 138 68.30 16.28 -8.88
C GLN A 138 69.10 15.22 -9.65
N SER A 139 69.36 15.39 -10.96
CA SER A 139 70.21 14.46 -11.72
C SER A 139 71.68 14.53 -11.28
N ARG A 140 72.21 15.74 -11.01
CA ARG A 140 73.56 15.90 -10.42
C ARG A 140 73.66 15.30 -9.01
N ALA A 141 72.61 15.38 -8.19
CA ALA A 141 72.57 14.73 -6.88
C ALA A 141 72.55 13.18 -6.97
N LYS A 142 72.08 12.61 -8.08
CA LYS A 142 72.15 11.17 -8.39
C LYS A 142 73.46 10.73 -9.08
N GLY A 143 74.46 11.61 -9.21
CA GLY A 143 75.69 11.41 -9.99
C GLY A 143 76.71 10.38 -9.46
N GLY A 144 76.27 9.20 -9.01
CA GLY A 144 77.12 8.12 -8.49
C GLY A 144 77.21 6.86 -9.37
N ALA A 145 76.38 6.72 -10.40
CA ALA A 145 76.24 5.49 -11.18
C ALA A 145 76.59 5.67 -12.67
N MET A 146 77.89 5.74 -13.00
CA MET A 146 78.38 5.78 -14.40
C MET A 146 78.65 4.40 -15.02
N PHE A 147 78.20 3.31 -14.39
CA PHE A 147 78.55 1.94 -14.79
C PHE A 147 77.39 0.93 -14.78
N ASN A 148 76.12 1.39 -14.82
CA ASN A 148 75.00 0.46 -15.03
C ASN A 148 74.71 0.32 -16.53
N LEU A 149 74.98 -0.86 -17.08
CA LEU A 149 74.95 -1.16 -18.53
C LEU A 149 73.57 -1.62 -19.05
N GLU A 150 72.50 -1.36 -18.28
CA GLU A 150 71.13 -1.83 -18.56
C GLU A 150 70.13 -0.70 -18.89
N GLU A 151 70.54 0.57 -18.88
CA GLU A 151 69.63 1.75 -19.01
C GLU A 151 69.58 2.35 -20.44
N GLU A 152 69.79 1.55 -21.50
CA GLU A 152 69.69 2.03 -22.90
C GLU A 152 68.90 1.08 -23.84
N SER A 153 67.66 0.73 -23.46
CA SER A 153 66.55 0.59 -24.42
C SER A 153 65.21 0.30 -23.73
N ASP A 154 64.41 1.33 -23.41
CA ASP A 154 62.97 1.14 -23.27
C ASP A 154 62.41 0.69 -24.63
N LEU A 155 61.77 -0.47 -24.68
CA LEU A 155 61.26 -1.05 -25.92
C LEU A 155 59.99 -0.30 -26.36
N THR A 156 60.14 0.71 -27.21
CA THR A 156 59.03 1.50 -27.76
C THR A 156 58.59 1.00 -29.14
N HIS A 157 57.30 0.71 -29.31
CA HIS A 157 56.70 0.44 -30.63
C HIS A 157 55.84 1.66 -31.04
N TYR A 158 56.02 2.16 -32.27
CA TYR A 158 55.37 3.37 -32.81
C TYR A 158 55.40 4.66 -31.95
N GLY A 159 56.24 4.72 -30.92
CA GLY A 159 56.50 5.94 -30.13
C GLY A 159 55.80 5.99 -28.76
N GLN A 160 55.10 4.94 -28.34
CA GLN A 160 54.69 4.75 -26.94
C GLN A 160 55.64 3.76 -26.24
N SER A 161 55.86 3.97 -24.94
CA SER A 161 56.55 3.03 -24.05
C SER A 161 55.62 1.88 -23.70
N LEU A 162 56.04 0.63 -23.93
CA LEU A 162 55.23 -0.56 -23.59
C LEU A 162 54.96 -0.71 -22.08
N ALA A 163 55.69 0.01 -21.22
CA ALA A 163 55.47 0.05 -19.77
C ALA A 163 54.18 0.80 -19.31
N GLY A 164 53.32 1.22 -20.24
CA GLY A 164 52.04 1.88 -19.96
C GLY A 164 50.90 1.33 -20.82
N LEU A 165 50.93 0.02 -21.09
CA LEU A 165 50.02 -0.68 -21.99
C LEU A 165 49.53 -2.01 -21.37
N ASP A 166 49.33 -1.99 -20.04
CA ASP A 166 48.90 -3.12 -19.20
C ASP A 166 47.38 -3.10 -18.93
N ASP A 167 46.65 -2.14 -19.53
CA ASP A 167 45.19 -2.07 -19.50
C ASP A 167 44.61 -2.78 -20.73
N PHE A 168 44.77 -4.11 -20.81
CA PHE A 168 44.22 -4.94 -21.90
C PHE A 168 43.18 -5.96 -21.40
N ASP A 169 42.31 -5.51 -20.49
CA ASP A 169 41.19 -6.29 -19.93
C ASP A 169 39.84 -5.86 -20.53
N GLU A 170 39.67 -6.01 -21.85
CA GLU A 170 38.33 -6.05 -22.45
C GLU A 170 38.27 -6.91 -23.73
N ASP A 171 38.21 -8.23 -23.54
CA ASP A 171 37.59 -9.15 -24.51
C ASP A 171 36.87 -10.26 -23.72
N GLY A 172 35.55 -10.10 -23.58
CA GLY A 172 34.74 -10.90 -22.67
C GLY A 172 34.62 -12.38 -23.07
N LEU A 173 35.23 -13.27 -22.27
CA LEU A 173 34.89 -14.69 -22.23
C LEU A 173 34.78 -15.15 -20.78
N GLY A 174 33.54 -15.40 -20.34
CA GLY A 174 33.27 -15.86 -18.98
C GLY A 174 33.84 -17.24 -18.70
N TYR A 175 34.80 -17.31 -17.78
CA TYR A 175 35.24 -18.55 -17.14
C TYR A 175 35.28 -18.40 -15.63
N SER A 176 34.59 -19.32 -14.97
CA SER A 176 34.67 -19.57 -13.54
C SER A 176 36.01 -20.21 -13.19
N ASP A 177 36.79 -19.61 -12.28
CA ASP A 177 37.45 -20.37 -11.23
C ASP A 177 37.76 -19.48 -10.01
N ASP A 178 37.89 -20.11 -8.84
CA ASP A 178 38.33 -19.45 -7.60
C ASP A 178 39.81 -19.05 -7.70
N ASP A 179 40.18 -17.86 -7.17
CA ASP A 179 41.34 -17.77 -6.27
C ASP A 179 41.37 -16.47 -5.44
N ASP A 180 41.77 -16.62 -4.18
CA ASP A 180 41.50 -15.71 -3.07
C ASP A 180 42.68 -14.74 -2.81
N GLU A 181 42.91 -13.72 -3.67
CA GLU A 181 44.11 -12.86 -3.51
C GLU A 181 43.98 -11.35 -3.81
N ASN A 182 42.78 -10.74 -3.76
CA ASN A 182 42.61 -9.29 -4.02
C ASN A 182 42.08 -8.43 -2.84
N ARG A 183 42.73 -8.55 -1.66
CA ARG A 183 42.36 -7.83 -0.40
C ARG A 183 42.71 -6.34 -0.36
N GLY A 184 42.46 -5.61 -1.46
CA GLY A 184 42.77 -4.18 -1.56
C GLY A 184 41.85 -3.35 -2.47
N ALA A 185 41.09 -3.99 -3.36
CA ALA A 185 40.15 -3.29 -4.24
C ALA A 185 38.87 -2.85 -3.51
N ILE A 186 38.27 -1.76 -3.99
CA ILE A 186 36.92 -1.33 -3.57
C ILE A 186 35.92 -2.35 -4.13
N GLY A 187 34.95 -2.78 -3.31
CA GLY A 187 34.00 -3.83 -3.70
C GLY A 187 33.21 -3.47 -4.97
N GLY A 188 32.99 -4.46 -5.84
CA GLY A 188 32.38 -4.26 -7.15
C GLY A 188 31.03 -3.53 -7.12
N ASP A 189 30.20 -3.80 -6.11
CA ASP A 189 28.90 -3.13 -5.92
C ASP A 189 29.02 -1.64 -5.60
N ILE A 190 30.07 -1.25 -4.86
CA ILE A 190 30.37 0.15 -4.56
C ILE A 190 30.90 0.85 -5.81
N VAL A 191 31.75 0.19 -6.60
CA VAL A 191 32.31 0.77 -7.84
C VAL A 191 31.24 0.87 -8.94
N SER A 192 30.36 -0.12 -9.06
CA SER A 192 29.27 -0.13 -10.05
C SER A 192 28.23 0.95 -9.75
N HIS A 193 27.81 1.11 -8.49
CA HIS A 193 26.90 2.19 -8.09
C HIS A 193 27.53 3.58 -8.13
N SER A 194 28.85 3.72 -7.89
CA SER A 194 29.46 5.03 -7.76
C SER A 194 30.09 5.59 -9.04
N HIS A 195 30.74 4.80 -9.91
CA HIS A 195 31.64 5.41 -10.92
C HIS A 195 31.95 4.68 -12.25
N PHE A 196 31.24 3.64 -12.70
CA PHE A 196 31.52 3.08 -14.06
C PHE A 196 30.36 2.49 -14.90
N GLY A 197 29.09 2.53 -14.46
CA GLY A 197 27.98 1.93 -15.23
C GLY A 197 26.79 2.85 -15.47
N GLY A 198 26.63 3.36 -16.69
CA GLY A 198 25.35 3.93 -17.17
C GLY A 198 25.06 5.40 -16.80
N PHE A 199 25.35 6.31 -17.74
CA PHE A 199 24.91 7.70 -17.69
C PHE A 199 23.47 7.80 -18.26
N ASP A 200 22.43 7.57 -17.44
CA ASP A 200 21.03 8.05 -17.59
C ASP A 200 20.04 7.25 -16.67
N GLU A 201 20.03 7.45 -15.34
CA GLU A 201 18.78 7.36 -14.56
C GLU A 201 18.85 8.14 -13.23
N ALA A 202 17.72 8.73 -12.82
CA ALA A 202 17.65 9.60 -11.65
C ALA A 202 17.53 8.79 -10.35
N GLY A 203 18.66 8.54 -9.69
CA GLY A 203 18.67 8.24 -8.26
C GLY A 203 18.16 9.45 -7.46
N PRO A 204 17.57 9.25 -6.26
CA PRO A 204 17.08 10.36 -5.46
C PRO A 204 18.26 11.28 -5.08
N GLU A 205 18.17 12.56 -5.46
CA GLU A 205 19.08 13.56 -4.94
C GLU A 205 18.84 13.69 -3.43
N GLU A 206 19.75 13.14 -2.62
CA GLU A 206 19.86 13.47 -1.20
C GLU A 206 20.24 14.95 -1.08
N THR A 207 19.21 15.78 -1.12
CA THR A 207 19.26 17.20 -0.79
C THR A 207 19.80 17.39 0.63
N HIS A 208 20.50 18.50 0.86
CA HIS A 208 20.73 18.96 2.24
C HIS A 208 19.39 19.37 2.87
N GLU A 209 19.32 19.50 4.19
CA GLU A 209 18.09 19.91 4.89
C GLU A 209 17.55 21.26 4.34
N ASP A 210 18.45 22.15 3.93
CA ASP A 210 18.23 23.43 3.23
C ASP A 210 17.98 23.34 1.70
N GLY A 211 17.65 22.15 1.16
CA GLY A 211 17.18 21.96 -0.23
C GLY A 211 18.22 22.11 -1.35
N ARG A 212 19.43 22.59 -1.06
CA ARG A 212 20.55 22.65 -2.03
C ARG A 212 21.17 21.27 -2.32
N PRO A 213 21.72 21.04 -3.53
CA PRO A 213 22.51 19.85 -3.82
C PRO A 213 23.81 19.84 -3.00
N LYS A 214 24.09 18.72 -2.32
CA LYS A 214 25.33 18.53 -1.53
C LYS A 214 26.57 18.79 -2.39
N THR A 215 27.52 19.62 -1.93
CA THR A 215 28.72 19.89 -2.72
C THR A 215 29.59 18.64 -2.87
N LYS A 216 30.37 18.54 -3.95
CA LYS A 216 31.33 17.42 -4.13
C LYS A 216 32.30 17.29 -2.95
N ALA A 217 32.62 18.38 -2.25
CA ALA A 217 33.46 18.35 -1.05
C ALA A 217 32.74 17.75 0.16
N GLU A 218 31.42 17.91 0.29
CA GLU A 218 30.59 17.24 1.30
C GLU A 218 30.35 15.78 0.96
N VAL A 219 29.94 15.46 -0.27
CA VAL A 219 29.77 14.07 -0.72
C VAL A 219 31.06 13.28 -0.54
N MET A 220 32.22 13.83 -0.93
CA MET A 220 33.50 13.18 -0.68
C MET A 220 33.86 13.07 0.81
N ARG A 221 33.44 14.03 1.65
CA ARG A 221 33.64 13.96 3.12
C ARG A 221 32.77 12.88 3.74
N GLU A 222 31.52 12.76 3.31
CA GLU A 222 30.56 11.74 3.73
C GLU A 222 31.00 10.34 3.27
N VAL A 223 31.39 10.18 2.01
CA VAL A 223 31.96 8.93 1.46
C VAL A 223 33.26 8.58 2.17
N MET A 224 34.15 9.54 2.47
CA MET A 224 35.35 9.28 3.27
C MET A 224 35.03 8.92 4.73
N ALA A 225 33.96 9.48 5.32
CA ALA A 225 33.52 9.13 6.67
C ALA A 225 32.93 7.71 6.70
N LYS A 226 31.96 7.40 5.83
CA LYS A 226 31.39 6.04 5.63
C LYS A 226 32.48 5.01 5.33
N SER A 227 33.42 5.32 4.44
CA SER A 227 34.56 4.44 4.12
C SER A 227 35.53 4.23 5.27
N LYS A 228 35.80 5.27 6.09
CA LYS A 228 36.63 5.15 7.31
C LYS A 228 35.90 4.37 8.41
N PHE A 229 34.59 4.58 8.56
CA PHE A 229 33.74 3.84 9.49
C PHE A 229 33.76 2.35 9.17
N HIS A 230 33.38 1.94 7.96
CA HIS A 230 33.43 0.53 7.55
C HIS A 230 34.85 -0.06 7.47
N LYS A 231 35.90 0.77 7.44
CA LYS A 231 37.29 0.28 7.57
C LYS A 231 37.69 0.06 9.03
N HIS A 232 37.23 0.92 9.93
CA HIS A 232 37.43 0.79 11.38
C HIS A 232 36.59 -0.37 11.94
N GLU A 233 35.36 -0.52 11.49
CA GLU A 233 34.45 -1.64 11.79
C GLU A 233 35.10 -2.98 11.42
N ARG A 234 35.51 -3.16 10.15
CA ARG A 234 36.26 -4.36 9.71
C ARG A 234 37.59 -4.57 10.44
N GLN A 235 38.25 -3.51 10.90
CA GLN A 235 39.44 -3.64 11.74
C GLN A 235 39.07 -4.15 13.14
N LYS A 236 38.00 -3.64 13.74
CA LYS A 236 37.49 -4.06 15.06
C LYS A 236 36.98 -5.50 15.04
N GLU A 237 36.20 -5.89 14.02
CA GLU A 237 35.80 -7.29 13.80
C GLU A 237 37.01 -8.21 13.67
N LYS A 238 38.06 -7.76 12.97
CA LYS A 238 39.30 -8.53 12.87
C LYS A 238 40.06 -8.60 14.20
N GLU A 239 40.13 -7.51 14.96
CA GLU A 239 40.76 -7.51 16.29
C GLU A 239 40.00 -8.43 17.25
N GLU A 240 38.67 -8.43 17.23
CA GLU A 240 37.81 -9.37 17.98
C GLU A 240 38.05 -10.83 17.56
N MET A 241 38.16 -11.12 16.26
CA MET A 241 38.53 -12.46 15.75
C MET A 241 39.96 -12.87 16.12
N ASP A 242 40.92 -11.95 16.03
CA ASP A 242 42.32 -12.17 16.40
C ASP A 242 42.44 -12.35 17.93
N ASP A 243 41.55 -11.79 18.76
CA ASP A 243 41.51 -12.01 20.21
C ASP A 243 40.79 -13.32 20.58
N ILE A 244 39.65 -13.65 19.96
CA ILE A 244 38.97 -14.95 20.12
C ILE A 244 39.90 -16.11 19.74
N THR A 245 40.72 -15.96 18.70
CA THR A 245 41.70 -17.00 18.32
C THR A 245 42.86 -17.13 19.31
N LYS A 246 43.29 -16.05 19.97
CA LYS A 246 44.26 -16.13 21.09
C LYS A 246 43.63 -16.79 22.31
N GLU A 247 42.40 -16.44 22.68
CA GLU A 247 41.67 -17.07 23.78
C GLU A 247 41.51 -18.58 23.52
N LEU A 248 41.16 -18.97 22.30
CA LEU A 248 41.10 -20.39 21.90
C LEU A 248 42.46 -21.09 21.95
N ASP A 249 43.56 -20.46 21.51
CA ASP A 249 44.91 -21.06 21.61
C ASP A 249 45.39 -21.16 23.06
N ASP A 250 45.13 -20.16 23.90
CA ASP A 250 45.44 -20.16 25.34
C ASP A 250 44.59 -21.22 26.08
N GLU A 251 43.30 -21.35 25.75
CA GLU A 251 42.45 -22.45 26.22
C GLU A 251 43.01 -23.81 25.75
N LEU A 252 43.45 -23.93 24.49
CA LEU A 252 43.98 -25.17 23.92
C LEU A 252 45.33 -25.57 24.55
N ASP A 253 46.21 -24.62 24.87
CA ASP A 253 47.43 -24.88 25.64
C ASP A 253 47.12 -25.19 27.12
N SER A 254 46.07 -24.60 27.71
CA SER A 254 45.57 -25.01 29.04
C SER A 254 45.04 -26.46 29.03
N ILE A 255 44.32 -26.84 27.96
CA ILE A 255 43.77 -28.17 27.72
C ILE A 255 44.90 -29.18 27.45
N ARG A 256 45.95 -28.80 26.71
CA ARG A 256 47.18 -29.61 26.54
C ARG A 256 47.91 -29.83 27.85
N GLY A 257 47.99 -28.79 28.69
CA GLY A 257 48.51 -28.89 30.05
C GLY A 257 47.70 -29.87 30.91
N LEU A 258 46.38 -29.89 30.75
CA LEU A 258 45.46 -30.79 31.46
C LEU A 258 45.50 -32.24 30.92
N LEU A 259 45.74 -32.43 29.62
CA LEU A 259 45.81 -33.74 28.94
C LEU A 259 47.17 -34.45 29.06
N GLY A 260 48.19 -33.81 29.65
CA GLY A 260 49.38 -34.49 30.14
C GLY A 260 50.40 -34.96 29.08
N PHE A 261 50.32 -34.48 27.84
CA PHE A 261 51.31 -34.78 26.79
C PHE A 261 52.52 -33.82 26.86
N ALA A 262 53.28 -33.91 27.95
CA ALA A 262 54.51 -33.14 28.14
C ALA A 262 55.75 -33.92 27.65
N ASP A 263 56.12 -33.75 26.38
CA ASP A 263 57.35 -34.34 25.82
C ASP A 263 58.60 -33.59 26.32
N GLN A 264 59.28 -34.19 27.31
CA GLN A 264 60.50 -33.69 27.93
C GLN A 264 61.75 -33.83 27.03
N ALA A 265 61.78 -33.14 25.87
CA ALA A 265 62.91 -33.24 24.93
C ALA A 265 63.24 -31.99 24.08
N ALA A 266 62.51 -30.87 24.19
CA ALA A 266 62.55 -29.79 23.19
C ALA A 266 63.16 -28.44 23.62
N GLU A 267 63.76 -28.32 24.82
CA GLU A 267 64.03 -26.99 25.43
C GLU A 267 65.51 -26.50 25.38
N GLU A 268 66.45 -27.30 24.87
CA GLU A 268 67.90 -26.93 24.86
C GLU A 268 68.43 -26.32 23.54
N ARG A 269 67.57 -25.92 22.59
CA ARG A 269 68.02 -25.35 21.28
C ARG A 269 67.32 -24.06 20.85
N ARG A 270 67.42 -22.99 21.65
CA ARG A 270 67.28 -21.60 21.17
C ARG A 270 68.38 -20.68 21.74
N PRO A 271 69.13 -19.93 20.91
CA PRO A 271 70.25 -19.11 21.38
C PRO A 271 69.78 -17.83 22.07
N LYS A 272 70.16 -17.65 23.35
CA LYS A 272 69.86 -16.44 24.13
C LYS A 272 70.70 -15.24 23.65
N ARG A 273 70.10 -14.32 22.88
CA ARG A 273 70.66 -12.97 22.66
C ARG A 273 70.49 -12.13 23.93
N ALA A 274 71.56 -11.51 24.41
CA ALA A 274 71.55 -10.69 25.63
C ALA A 274 71.01 -9.27 25.36
N PRO A 275 69.95 -8.79 26.06
CA PRO A 275 69.49 -7.40 25.96
C PRO A 275 70.36 -6.43 26.78
N LEU A 276 70.50 -5.20 26.29
CA LEU A 276 71.38 -4.17 26.88
C LEU A 276 70.98 -3.76 28.32
N PRO A 277 71.96 -3.37 29.18
CA PRO A 277 71.72 -3.05 30.57
C PRO A 277 71.44 -1.56 30.82
N SER A 278 70.18 -1.12 30.70
CA SER A 278 69.77 0.20 31.25
C SER A 278 68.30 0.34 31.72
N GLN A 279 67.42 -0.63 31.45
CA GLN A 279 65.99 -0.51 31.82
C GLN A 279 65.40 -1.71 32.61
N LYS A 280 66.25 -2.62 33.13
CA LYS A 280 65.79 -3.83 33.87
C LYS A 280 65.65 -3.68 35.40
N SER A 281 66.05 -2.54 35.97
CA SER A 281 65.99 -2.30 37.43
C SER A 281 64.74 -1.57 37.92
N ALA A 282 63.95 -0.99 37.00
CA ALA A 282 62.68 -0.34 37.30
C ALA A 282 61.49 -1.30 37.11
N ALA A 283 61.42 -1.99 35.97
CA ALA A 283 60.34 -2.93 35.67
C ALA A 283 60.23 -4.06 36.70
N ASN A 284 61.34 -4.72 37.06
CA ASN A 284 61.31 -5.81 38.03
C ASN A 284 60.85 -5.35 39.43
N ARG A 285 61.15 -4.10 39.84
CA ARG A 285 60.64 -3.55 41.12
C ARG A 285 59.18 -3.10 41.07
N ALA A 286 58.62 -2.89 39.88
CA ALA A 286 57.19 -2.69 39.70
C ALA A 286 56.46 -4.04 39.73
N ILE A 287 56.99 -5.05 39.04
CA ILE A 287 56.44 -6.42 39.00
C ILE A 287 56.48 -7.08 40.38
N ASP A 288 57.58 -6.96 41.13
CA ASP A 288 57.65 -7.50 42.51
C ASP A 288 56.64 -6.80 43.44
N ARG A 289 56.38 -5.49 43.25
CA ARG A 289 55.36 -4.76 44.02
C ARG A 289 53.94 -5.14 43.66
N ILE A 290 53.64 -5.31 42.37
CA ILE A 290 52.34 -5.77 41.90
C ILE A 290 52.08 -7.20 42.39
N ALA A 291 53.09 -8.08 42.36
CA ALA A 291 52.98 -9.46 42.85
C ALA A 291 52.85 -9.57 44.38
N ASP A 292 53.37 -8.60 45.14
CA ASP A 292 53.16 -8.52 46.60
C ASP A 292 51.81 -7.86 46.93
N GLU A 293 51.38 -6.83 46.19
CA GLU A 293 50.02 -6.25 46.30
C GLU A 293 48.92 -7.25 45.91
N GLU A 294 49.14 -8.10 44.90
CA GLU A 294 48.22 -9.19 44.55
C GLU A 294 48.19 -10.28 45.62
N LYS A 295 49.32 -10.59 46.28
CA LYS A 295 49.35 -11.54 47.41
C LYS A 295 48.73 -10.97 48.68
N GLU A 296 48.72 -9.65 48.87
CA GLU A 296 47.98 -9.00 49.95
C GLU A 296 46.48 -8.93 49.64
N ARG A 297 46.07 -8.64 48.40
CA ARG A 297 44.67 -8.71 47.94
C ARG A 297 44.13 -10.14 48.03
N GLN A 298 44.82 -11.14 47.47
CA GLN A 298 44.46 -12.56 47.57
C GLN A 298 44.62 -13.17 48.99
N LYS A 299 45.10 -12.39 49.97
CA LYS A 299 44.98 -12.71 51.40
C LYS A 299 43.77 -12.03 52.03
N GLN A 300 43.47 -10.78 51.68
CA GLN A 300 42.25 -10.10 52.10
C GLN A 300 41.01 -10.84 51.57
N ASP A 301 40.96 -11.21 50.29
CA ASP A 301 39.86 -11.95 49.66
C ASP A 301 39.70 -13.40 50.17
N ARG A 302 40.66 -13.91 50.97
CA ARG A 302 40.58 -15.23 51.63
C ARG A 302 40.31 -15.17 53.14
N ASP A 303 40.33 -13.98 53.73
CA ASP A 303 40.03 -13.74 55.15
C ASP A 303 38.76 -12.89 55.34
N SER A 304 38.30 -12.16 54.31
CA SER A 304 36.96 -11.57 54.23
C SER A 304 35.93 -12.57 53.68
N GLY A 305 35.70 -13.65 54.43
CA GLY A 305 34.62 -14.59 54.17
C GLY A 305 33.23 -13.99 54.48
N ILE A 306 32.79 -13.00 53.70
CA ILE A 306 31.38 -12.64 53.43
C ILE A 306 31.31 -12.27 51.93
N LEU A 307 31.42 -13.30 51.08
CA LEU A 307 30.50 -13.37 49.95
C LEU A 307 29.36 -14.22 50.47
N ASP A 308 28.29 -13.57 50.92
CA ASP A 308 27.06 -14.25 51.31
C ASP A 308 26.49 -14.91 50.04
N LYS A 309 26.88 -16.17 49.82
CA LYS A 309 26.13 -17.08 48.95
C LYS A 309 24.67 -17.15 49.40
N ASP A 310 24.41 -16.92 50.68
CA ASP A 310 23.06 -16.72 51.21
C ASP A 310 22.34 -15.48 50.65
N PHE A 311 23.03 -14.44 50.17
CA PHE A 311 22.39 -13.27 49.56
C PHE A 311 21.93 -13.60 48.14
N ASP A 312 22.80 -14.15 47.29
CA ASP A 312 22.43 -14.61 45.94
C ASP A 312 21.47 -15.80 45.99
N ASP A 313 21.72 -16.82 46.84
CA ASP A 313 20.77 -17.92 47.05
C ASP A 313 19.45 -17.41 47.67
N SER A 314 19.44 -16.34 48.47
CA SER A 314 18.17 -15.74 48.93
C SER A 314 17.49 -14.97 47.82
N TYR A 315 18.22 -14.25 46.97
CA TYR A 315 17.65 -13.50 45.84
C TYR A 315 17.07 -14.47 44.81
N ASP A 316 17.78 -15.55 44.48
CA ASP A 316 17.30 -16.65 43.64
C ASP A 316 16.16 -17.43 44.29
N LYS A 317 16.17 -17.65 45.62
CA LYS A 317 15.00 -18.23 46.32
C LYS A 317 13.80 -17.29 46.25
N HIS A 318 13.96 -16.00 46.52
CA HIS A 318 12.88 -15.01 46.43
C HIS A 318 12.38 -14.85 44.99
N ILE A 319 13.23 -14.88 43.96
CA ILE A 319 12.82 -14.88 42.55
C ILE A 319 12.06 -16.17 42.21
N ARG A 320 12.53 -17.32 42.70
CA ARG A 320 11.89 -18.62 42.45
C ARG A 320 10.56 -18.74 43.21
N GLU A 321 10.47 -18.19 44.42
CA GLU A 321 9.24 -18.03 45.20
C GLU A 321 8.30 -17.03 44.53
N LEU A 322 8.76 -15.85 44.10
CA LEU A 322 7.98 -14.87 43.31
C LEU A 322 7.49 -15.45 41.99
N ALA A 323 8.23 -16.38 41.37
CA ALA A 323 7.80 -17.08 40.16
C ALA A 323 6.67 -18.09 40.44
N PHE A 324 6.65 -18.71 41.63
CA PHE A 324 5.55 -19.58 42.09
C PHE A 324 4.36 -18.78 42.68
N ASP A 325 4.61 -17.61 43.27
CA ASP A 325 3.62 -16.71 43.88
C ASP A 325 3.29 -15.51 42.96
N ARG A 326 3.30 -15.73 41.63
CA ARG A 326 2.80 -14.76 40.63
C ARG A 326 1.29 -14.58 40.76
N ARG A 327 0.87 -13.80 41.77
CA ARG A 327 -0.47 -13.19 41.83
C ARG A 327 -0.71 -12.38 40.55
N ALA A 328 -1.94 -12.38 40.06
CA ALA A 328 -2.29 -11.75 38.78
C ALA A 328 -1.96 -10.26 38.81
N LYS A 329 -1.16 -9.79 37.84
CA LYS A 329 -0.93 -8.35 37.63
C LYS A 329 -2.17 -7.75 36.97
N PRO A 330 -2.70 -6.61 37.46
CA PRO A 330 -3.74 -5.90 36.71
C PRO A 330 -3.14 -5.37 35.41
N GLN A 331 -3.68 -5.79 34.27
CA GLN A 331 -3.24 -5.30 32.95
C GLN A 331 -3.76 -3.89 32.66
N ASP A 332 -4.94 -3.56 33.18
CA ASP A 332 -5.65 -2.32 32.85
C ASP A 332 -5.66 -1.29 34.00
N ARG A 333 -5.59 -0.01 33.63
CA ARG A 333 -5.78 1.13 34.56
C ARG A 333 -7.19 1.08 35.14
N LEU A 334 -7.35 1.37 36.44
CA LEU A 334 -8.66 1.60 37.03
C LEU A 334 -9.31 2.83 36.36
N LYS A 335 -10.32 2.60 35.52
CA LYS A 335 -11.08 3.66 34.84
C LYS A 335 -12.08 4.28 35.80
N THR A 336 -12.39 5.57 35.61
CA THR A 336 -13.45 6.22 36.41
C THR A 336 -14.83 5.72 36.00
N GLU A 337 -15.84 5.84 36.87
CA GLU A 337 -17.22 5.48 36.51
C GLU A 337 -17.75 6.27 35.29
N GLU A 338 -17.26 7.49 35.08
CA GLU A 338 -17.61 8.32 33.93
C GLU A 338 -16.94 7.82 32.64
N GLU A 339 -15.67 7.43 32.69
CA GLU A 339 -14.97 6.79 31.57
C GLU A 339 -15.63 5.47 31.16
N ILE A 340 -15.97 4.61 32.14
CA ILE A 340 -16.68 3.34 31.88
C ILE A 340 -18.05 3.61 31.24
N ALA A 341 -18.80 4.60 31.73
CA ALA A 341 -20.09 4.97 31.15
C ALA A 341 -19.95 5.54 29.73
N GLN A 342 -18.89 6.32 29.44
CA GLN A 342 -18.61 6.82 28.10
C GLN A 342 -18.24 5.68 27.14
N GLU A 343 -17.37 4.75 27.54
CA GLU A 343 -17.02 3.57 26.74
C GLU A 343 -18.23 2.66 26.47
N GLU A 344 -19.11 2.45 27.46
CA GLU A 344 -20.37 1.73 27.27
C GLU A 344 -21.29 2.45 26.26
N VAL A 345 -21.38 3.79 26.33
CA VAL A 345 -22.16 4.59 25.36
C VAL A 345 -21.58 4.52 23.95
N GLU A 346 -20.26 4.71 23.79
CA GLU A 346 -19.59 4.62 22.48
C GLU A 346 -19.73 3.23 21.86
N LYS A 347 -19.61 2.18 22.67
CA LYS A 347 -19.82 0.79 22.25
C LYS A 347 -21.27 0.54 21.81
N LEU A 348 -22.26 1.05 22.55
CA LEU A 348 -23.67 0.98 22.17
C LEU A 348 -23.96 1.78 20.90
N GLU A 349 -23.37 2.96 20.73
CA GLU A 349 -23.47 3.73 19.49
C GLU A 349 -22.83 3.01 18.30
N LYS A 350 -21.65 2.41 18.46
CA LYS A 350 -20.98 1.62 17.42
C LYS A 350 -21.82 0.41 17.02
N ALA A 351 -22.38 -0.30 18.01
CA ALA A 351 -23.30 -1.41 17.77
C ALA A 351 -24.59 -0.98 17.04
N GLU A 352 -25.19 0.15 17.40
CA GLU A 352 -26.40 0.68 16.75
C GLU A 352 -26.10 1.20 15.32
N LYS A 353 -24.92 1.78 15.09
CA LYS A 353 -24.43 2.17 13.75
C LYS A 353 -24.22 0.93 12.86
N ALA A 354 -23.56 -0.11 13.37
CA ALA A 354 -23.39 -1.38 12.66
C ALA A 354 -24.74 -2.10 12.42
N ARG A 355 -25.67 -2.06 13.38
CA ARG A 355 -27.03 -2.58 13.19
C ARG A 355 -27.76 -1.85 12.05
N LYS A 356 -27.63 -0.52 11.95
CA LYS A 356 -28.20 0.26 10.85
C LYS A 356 -27.57 -0.07 9.50
N ARG A 357 -26.23 -0.14 9.40
CA ARG A 357 -25.55 -0.58 8.15
C ARG A 357 -26.06 -1.94 7.67
N ARG A 358 -26.13 -2.93 8.57
CA ARG A 358 -26.65 -4.26 8.26
C ARG A 358 -28.14 -4.25 7.91
N MET A 359 -28.95 -3.37 8.48
CA MET A 359 -30.36 -3.16 8.11
C MET A 359 -30.52 -2.55 6.71
N ASP A 360 -29.65 -1.60 6.36
CA ASP A 360 -29.62 -0.91 5.05
C ASP A 360 -28.97 -1.77 3.94
N GLY A 361 -28.34 -2.90 4.29
CA GLY A 361 -27.67 -3.80 3.34
C GLY A 361 -26.27 -3.33 2.92
N LEU A 362 -25.67 -2.39 3.66
CA LEU A 362 -24.30 -1.90 3.43
C LEU A 362 -23.28 -2.84 4.08
N SER A 363 -22.16 -3.12 3.42
CA SER A 363 -21.09 -3.95 3.97
C SER A 363 -20.41 -3.27 5.16
N ASP A 364 -20.06 -4.07 6.18
CA ASP A 364 -19.43 -3.57 7.41
C ASP A 364 -17.98 -3.07 7.17
N GLU A 365 -17.36 -3.42 6.04
CA GLU A 365 -16.00 -3.03 5.63
C GLU A 365 -15.84 -1.54 5.25
N VAL A 366 -16.93 -0.77 5.14
CA VAL A 366 -16.87 0.64 4.75
C VAL A 366 -17.24 1.53 5.95
N ASP A 367 -16.26 1.85 6.79
CA ASP A 367 -16.39 2.97 7.73
C ASP A 367 -16.12 4.29 6.98
N PRO A 368 -17.13 5.18 6.77
CA PRO A 368 -16.98 6.36 5.93
C PRO A 368 -16.14 7.47 6.60
N LYS A 369 -15.60 7.23 7.80
CA LYS A 369 -14.69 8.15 8.49
C LYS A 369 -13.24 8.09 7.97
N GLU A 370 -12.84 7.04 7.25
CA GLU A 370 -11.48 6.92 6.68
C GLU A 370 -11.37 7.35 5.20
N GLN A 371 -12.45 7.82 4.57
CA GLN A 371 -12.41 8.29 3.17
C GLN A 371 -11.84 9.72 3.02
N GLY A 372 -10.72 9.99 3.70
CA GLY A 372 -9.82 11.11 3.45
C GLY A 372 -8.59 10.75 2.60
N GLY A 373 -8.28 9.45 2.46
CA GLY A 373 -7.14 8.97 1.66
C GLY A 373 -7.49 8.71 0.19
N PHE A 374 -6.65 9.20 -0.73
CA PHE A 374 -6.73 8.89 -2.16
C PHE A 374 -6.65 7.37 -2.40
N LYS A 375 -7.73 6.75 -2.90
CA LYS A 375 -7.69 5.35 -3.35
C LYS A 375 -6.78 5.22 -4.59
N LYS A 376 -5.55 4.74 -4.41
CA LYS A 376 -4.69 4.26 -5.50
C LYS A 376 -5.45 3.19 -6.29
N ARG A 377 -5.99 3.55 -7.46
CA ARG A 377 -6.55 2.58 -8.41
C ARG A 377 -5.42 1.67 -8.87
N ARG A 378 -5.59 0.35 -8.71
CA ARG A 378 -4.67 -0.66 -9.25
C ARG A 378 -4.50 -0.44 -10.76
N LYS A 379 -3.24 -0.44 -11.24
CA LYS A 379 -2.93 -0.44 -12.68
C LYS A 379 -3.55 -1.68 -13.31
N ALA A 380 -4.50 -1.50 -14.21
CA ALA A 380 -4.86 -2.50 -15.21
C ALA A 380 -4.07 -2.18 -16.49
N THR A 381 -3.44 -3.20 -17.09
CA THR A 381 -2.70 -3.08 -18.34
C THR A 381 -3.65 -2.82 -19.51
N PRO A 382 -3.34 -1.88 -20.43
CA PRO A 382 -4.18 -1.64 -21.60
C PRO A 382 -3.92 -2.72 -22.66
N ALA A 383 -4.87 -3.63 -22.83
CA ALA A 383 -5.02 -4.39 -24.07
C ALA A 383 -5.98 -3.62 -24.99
N ALA A 384 -5.65 -3.58 -26.28
CA ALA A 384 -6.41 -2.86 -27.29
C ALA A 384 -7.53 -3.72 -27.88
N ASP A 385 -8.41 -3.05 -28.63
CA ASP A 385 -9.29 -3.60 -29.66
C ASP A 385 -10.52 -4.40 -29.18
N ASP A 386 -11.68 -3.73 -29.19
CA ASP A 386 -12.93 -4.33 -29.66
C ASP A 386 -13.89 -3.22 -30.13
N LEU A 387 -14.35 -3.33 -31.38
CA LEU A 387 -15.40 -2.52 -32.00
C LEU A 387 -16.50 -3.48 -32.47
N ASP A 388 -17.75 -3.05 -32.35
CA ASP A 388 -18.99 -3.77 -32.75
C ASP A 388 -19.31 -4.98 -31.84
N ASP A 389 -20.48 -5.12 -31.20
CA ASP A 389 -21.82 -4.97 -31.77
C ASP A 389 -22.93 -4.84 -30.70
N ASP A 390 -24.04 -4.19 -31.04
CA ASP A 390 -25.28 -4.13 -30.23
C ASP A 390 -26.07 -5.45 -30.31
N PHE A 391 -26.03 -6.32 -29.29
CA PHE A 391 -27.10 -7.32 -29.11
C PHE A 391 -27.34 -7.77 -27.66
N ALA A 392 -28.48 -7.34 -27.10
CA ALA A 392 -29.10 -7.98 -25.94
C ALA A 392 -30.17 -8.98 -26.41
N PRO A 393 -30.30 -10.13 -25.73
CA PRO A 393 -31.51 -10.30 -24.93
C PRO A 393 -31.28 -10.93 -23.55
N GLU A 394 -32.31 -10.80 -22.71
CA GLU A 394 -32.43 -11.36 -21.37
C GLU A 394 -32.48 -12.90 -21.40
N ASP A 395 -31.82 -13.57 -20.45
CA ASP A 395 -32.49 -14.42 -19.43
C ASP A 395 -31.48 -15.21 -18.57
N ASP A 396 -31.64 -15.07 -17.25
CA ASP A 396 -31.44 -16.04 -16.15
C ASP A 396 -30.20 -16.98 -15.99
N GLN A 397 -30.02 -17.33 -14.71
CA GLN A 397 -29.43 -18.58 -14.19
C GLN A 397 -27.93 -18.61 -13.79
N PHE A 398 -27.71 -18.29 -12.51
CA PHE A 398 -26.66 -18.83 -11.62
C PHE A 398 -25.18 -18.46 -11.86
N GLY A 399 -24.51 -18.10 -10.76
CA GLY A 399 -23.11 -17.68 -10.79
C GLY A 399 -22.12 -18.84 -10.79
N LEU A 400 -20.92 -18.53 -11.27
CA LEU A 400 -19.69 -19.22 -10.90
C LEU A 400 -18.66 -18.15 -10.52
N GLY A 401 -18.15 -18.20 -9.29
CA GLY A 401 -17.06 -17.33 -8.88
C GLY A 401 -15.76 -17.71 -9.56
N THR A 402 -14.96 -16.71 -9.93
CA THR A 402 -13.51 -16.85 -10.07
C THR A 402 -12.98 -17.53 -8.79
N GLY A 403 -12.15 -18.57 -8.88
CA GLY A 403 -10.98 -18.64 -9.73
C GLY A 403 -9.81 -18.13 -8.90
N MET A 404 -9.28 -18.99 -8.04
CA MET A 404 -8.12 -18.73 -7.20
C MET A 404 -7.23 -19.99 -7.12
N ASP A 405 -5.95 -19.75 -6.92
CA ASP A 405 -4.88 -20.57 -7.48
C ASP A 405 -4.58 -21.91 -6.81
N VAL A 406 -3.82 -22.69 -7.58
CA VAL A 406 -3.24 -23.99 -7.25
C VAL A 406 -2.28 -23.87 -6.05
N GLY A 407 -2.60 -24.58 -4.97
CA GLY A 407 -1.63 -24.99 -3.95
C GLY A 407 -1.45 -26.52 -4.02
N GLU A 408 -0.32 -26.98 -4.57
CA GLU A 408 0.04 -28.40 -4.53
C GLU A 408 0.64 -28.76 -3.17
N GLU A 409 -0.06 -29.52 -2.32
CA GLU A 409 0.55 -30.44 -1.33
C GLU A 409 -0.32 -31.68 -1.10
N GLU A 410 0.28 -32.73 -0.52
CA GLU A 410 -0.17 -34.13 -0.64
C GLU A 410 -1.43 -34.51 0.16
N PHE A 411 -2.36 -35.27 -0.43
CA PHE A 411 -3.03 -36.36 0.30
C PHE A 411 -3.52 -37.52 -0.57
N LYS A 412 -3.06 -38.75 -0.25
CA LYS A 412 -3.52 -40.01 -0.87
C LYS A 412 -4.76 -40.54 -0.12
N GLY A 413 -5.90 -40.71 -0.79
CA GLY A 413 -7.14 -41.18 -0.14
C GLY A 413 -8.21 -41.81 -1.05
N VAL A 414 -8.05 -43.10 -1.37
CA VAL A 414 -9.09 -44.12 -1.66
C VAL A 414 -10.44 -43.69 -2.27
N LYS A 415 -10.69 -44.07 -3.54
CA LYS A 415 -12.04 -44.19 -4.12
C LYS A 415 -12.58 -45.64 -4.03
N PRO A 416 -13.82 -45.85 -3.57
CA PRO A 416 -14.76 -46.82 -4.15
C PRO A 416 -15.73 -46.08 -5.12
N GLY A 417 -16.30 -46.65 -6.17
CA GLY A 417 -16.07 -47.94 -6.81
C GLY A 417 -17.24 -48.31 -7.75
N ARG A 418 -16.97 -48.47 -9.07
CA ARG A 418 -17.73 -49.24 -10.11
C ARG A 418 -19.26 -48.98 -10.30
N MET A 419 -19.91 -49.05 -11.48
CA MET A 419 -19.63 -49.26 -12.93
C MET A 419 -21.02 -49.09 -13.66
N PRO A 420 -21.28 -49.52 -14.92
CA PRO A 420 -20.79 -48.96 -16.19
C PRO A 420 -21.87 -48.82 -17.30
N SER A 421 -21.63 -48.04 -18.37
CA SER A 421 -22.37 -48.23 -19.64
C SER A 421 -21.65 -47.81 -20.93
N LYS A 422 -20.99 -48.81 -21.55
CA LYS A 422 -20.87 -49.11 -23.01
C LYS A 422 -20.54 -47.99 -24.04
N LYS A 423 -19.34 -48.16 -24.60
CA LYS A 423 -19.01 -48.25 -26.05
C LYS A 423 -19.47 -47.14 -27.03
N ARG A 424 -18.47 -46.54 -27.70
CA ARG A 424 -18.12 -46.91 -29.09
C ARG A 424 -16.65 -46.60 -29.43
N ARG A 425 -16.09 -47.27 -30.45
CA ARG A 425 -14.71 -47.15 -30.97
C ARG A 425 -14.76 -47.04 -32.50
N THR A 426 -13.92 -46.18 -33.08
CA THR A 426 -13.35 -46.19 -34.47
C THR A 426 -12.37 -45.00 -34.50
N ILE A 427 -11.04 -45.13 -34.49
CA ILE A 427 -10.08 -45.65 -35.51
C ILE A 427 -9.99 -44.77 -36.78
N LYS A 428 -8.75 -44.27 -36.99
CA LYS A 428 -8.13 -43.50 -38.09
C LYS A 428 -8.60 -43.83 -39.52
N VAL A 429 -8.59 -42.81 -40.41
CA VAL A 429 -7.95 -42.78 -41.75
C VAL A 429 -7.62 -41.29 -42.09
N ALA A 430 -6.58 -41.03 -42.89
CA ALA A 430 -6.20 -39.71 -43.43
C ALA A 430 -6.42 -39.65 -44.97
N VAL A 431 -6.68 -38.47 -45.53
CA VAL A 431 -6.64 -38.17 -46.99
C VAL A 431 -6.22 -36.70 -47.20
N ASP A 432 -5.44 -36.46 -48.25
CA ASP A 432 -4.85 -35.18 -48.69
C ASP A 432 -5.85 -34.16 -49.28
N SER A 433 -5.39 -32.90 -49.43
CA SER A 433 -5.53 -32.17 -50.70
C SER A 433 -4.52 -31.00 -50.77
N ASP A 434 -3.70 -30.98 -51.81
CA ASP A 434 -2.78 -29.88 -52.16
C ASP A 434 -3.51 -28.61 -52.64
N SER A 435 -2.85 -27.46 -52.54
CA SER A 435 -2.60 -26.56 -53.70
C SER A 435 -1.60 -25.45 -53.32
N GLU A 436 -0.46 -25.42 -54.02
CA GLU A 436 0.38 -24.22 -54.14
C GLU A 436 -0.15 -23.34 -55.29
N GLU A 437 0.02 -22.02 -55.20
CA GLU A 437 0.66 -21.22 -56.26
C GLU A 437 1.02 -19.83 -55.72
N ALA A 438 2.01 -19.19 -56.34
CA ALA A 438 2.59 -17.91 -55.92
C ALA A 438 2.39 -16.84 -56.99
N GLU A 439 2.38 -15.56 -56.60
CA GLU A 439 2.81 -14.47 -57.49
C GLU A 439 3.58 -13.40 -56.71
N GLU A 440 4.66 -12.90 -57.32
CA GLU A 440 5.38 -11.68 -56.92
C GLU A 440 4.70 -10.46 -57.57
N GLY A 441 4.75 -9.30 -56.89
CA GLY A 441 4.23 -8.04 -57.41
C GLY A 441 5.08 -6.86 -56.94
N ASP A 442 6.05 -6.48 -57.77
CA ASP A 442 6.95 -5.34 -57.57
C ASP A 442 6.32 -4.02 -58.07
N SER A 443 6.63 -2.91 -57.40
CA SER A 443 6.41 -1.55 -57.92
C SER A 443 7.25 -0.50 -57.16
N GLU A 444 8.40 -0.16 -57.72
CA GLU A 444 9.16 1.05 -57.42
C GLU A 444 8.40 2.31 -57.89
N ASP A 445 8.49 3.43 -57.15
CA ASP A 445 8.38 4.80 -57.70
C ASP A 445 9.16 5.80 -56.79
N ASP A 446 9.60 6.91 -57.37
CA ASP A 446 10.90 7.55 -57.04
C ASP A 446 10.83 9.00 -56.47
N GLU A 447 11.95 9.43 -55.87
CA GLU A 447 12.45 10.80 -55.57
C GLU A 447 11.54 11.94 -55.00
N GLU A 448 11.98 12.57 -53.88
CA GLU A 448 12.68 13.88 -53.89
C GLU A 448 13.23 14.30 -52.49
N GLU A 449 14.42 14.91 -52.43
CA GLU A 449 15.12 15.36 -51.20
C GLU A 449 14.83 16.82 -50.79
N GLY A 450 15.08 17.16 -49.50
CA GLY A 450 15.16 18.54 -49.02
C GLY A 450 15.83 18.73 -47.64
N ASP A 451 17.17 18.80 -47.60
CA ASP A 451 17.98 19.07 -46.38
C ASP A 451 18.03 20.57 -46.01
N GLU A 452 17.65 20.94 -44.78
CA GLU A 452 18.12 22.15 -44.11
C GLU A 452 18.57 21.86 -42.68
N GLU A 453 19.80 22.28 -42.35
CA GLU A 453 20.48 21.98 -41.09
C GLU A 453 21.20 23.21 -40.52
N GLU A 454 20.99 23.49 -39.22
CA GLU A 454 22.03 23.90 -38.25
C GLU A 454 21.59 23.34 -36.88
N GLY A 455 22.45 23.00 -35.91
CA GLY A 455 23.89 23.22 -35.78
C GLY A 455 24.23 23.68 -34.35
N SER A 456 24.17 22.79 -33.36
CA SER A 456 24.43 23.12 -31.95
C SER A 456 25.91 23.05 -31.57
N GLU A 457 26.30 23.90 -30.62
CA GLU A 457 27.33 23.63 -29.60
C GLU A 457 26.81 24.21 -28.27
N GLY A 458 27.29 23.73 -27.11
CA GLY A 458 26.72 24.01 -25.78
C GLY A 458 27.37 25.16 -25.00
N GLU A 459 26.65 25.74 -24.03
CA GLU A 459 27.25 26.64 -23.02
C GLU A 459 27.66 25.82 -21.80
N GLU A 460 28.64 26.34 -21.08
CA GLU A 460 29.02 25.94 -19.73
C GLU A 460 28.64 27.10 -18.79
N ASP A 461 28.11 26.70 -17.63
CA ASP A 461 28.39 27.22 -16.29
C ASP A 461 27.72 28.49 -15.73
N GLU A 462 27.21 28.29 -14.50
CA GLU A 462 27.24 29.17 -13.31
C GLU A 462 26.35 30.46 -13.33
N ASP A 463 25.65 30.86 -12.26
CA ASP A 463 25.49 30.29 -10.90
C ASP A 463 24.37 31.05 -10.11
N GLU A 464 24.11 30.63 -8.85
CA GLU A 464 23.56 31.43 -7.71
C GLU A 464 22.07 31.95 -7.81
N ASP A 465 21.20 31.98 -6.78
CA ASP A 465 21.32 31.65 -5.33
C ASP A 465 19.94 31.53 -4.60
N GLU A 466 19.92 30.83 -3.45
CA GLU A 466 19.23 31.09 -2.15
C GLU A 466 17.67 31.27 -2.07
N GLU A 467 16.92 30.95 -0.99
CA GLU A 467 17.17 30.57 0.44
C GLU A 467 15.88 29.96 1.11
N ASP A 468 16.03 29.24 2.24
CA ASP A 468 15.14 29.13 3.46
C ASP A 468 13.71 28.46 3.45
N ASP A 469 13.23 27.72 4.48
CA ASP A 469 13.86 27.14 5.72
C ASP A 469 12.96 26.08 6.46
N ASP A 470 13.54 25.38 7.47
CA ASP A 470 12.96 24.64 8.65
C ASP A 470 12.07 23.36 8.48
N GLU A 471 12.45 22.15 8.95
CA GLU A 471 12.56 21.56 10.34
C GLU A 471 11.20 21.25 11.05
N GLU A 472 10.91 20.21 11.88
CA GLU A 472 11.56 19.02 12.51
C GLU A 472 10.69 17.74 12.20
N GLY A 473 10.95 16.46 12.57
CA GLY A 473 12.09 15.76 13.20
C GLY A 473 11.73 14.35 13.80
N ASP A 474 12.47 13.31 13.37
CA ASP A 474 12.83 12.00 14.01
C ASP A 474 11.84 10.87 14.46
N SER A 475 12.35 9.64 14.23
CA SER A 475 12.20 8.35 14.93
C SER A 475 11.22 7.27 14.44
N GLU A 476 11.81 6.15 14.01
CA GLU A 476 11.21 4.88 13.65
C GLU A 476 11.25 3.90 14.85
N ASP A 477 10.22 3.07 15.03
CA ASP A 477 10.36 1.61 15.11
C ASP A 477 8.99 0.93 15.38
N ASP A 478 8.68 -0.09 14.58
CA ASP A 478 7.42 -0.85 14.64
C ASP A 478 7.61 -2.13 15.48
N PHE A 479 6.80 -2.30 16.53
CA PHE A 479 6.79 -3.52 17.33
C PHE A 479 5.38 -4.07 17.47
N SER A 480 5.23 -5.34 17.08
CA SER A 480 3.98 -6.08 17.13
C SER A 480 3.64 -6.53 18.56
N ASP A 481 2.45 -6.17 19.05
CA ASP A 481 1.73 -6.97 20.04
C ASP A 481 0.21 -6.86 19.89
N LEU A 482 -0.49 -7.97 20.14
CA LEU A 482 -1.92 -8.14 19.94
C LEU A 482 -2.53 -8.94 21.11
N ASP A 483 -2.76 -8.29 22.25
CA ASP A 483 -3.51 -8.86 23.37
C ASP A 483 -4.89 -8.19 23.56
N MET A 484 -5.84 -8.94 24.12
CA MET A 484 -7.27 -8.65 24.10
C MET A 484 -7.94 -9.01 25.45
N SER A 485 -7.85 -8.11 26.44
CA SER A 485 -8.61 -8.16 27.70
C SER A 485 -10.01 -7.54 27.51
N ILE A 486 -11.07 -8.36 27.40
CA ILE A 486 -12.01 -8.74 28.48
C ILE A 486 -12.83 -7.57 29.07
N GLU A 487 -14.10 -7.54 28.67
CA GLU A 487 -15.16 -6.70 29.24
C GLU A 487 -15.68 -7.21 30.59
N ARG A 488 -16.25 -6.32 31.41
CA ARG A 488 -17.52 -6.57 32.13
C ARG A 488 -18.24 -5.27 32.53
N PRO A 489 -19.59 -5.25 32.57
CA PRO A 489 -20.39 -4.03 32.73
C PRO A 489 -20.75 -3.73 34.19
N THR A 490 -21.12 -2.47 34.49
CA THR A 490 -21.73 -2.10 35.78
C THR A 490 -23.07 -1.37 35.61
N LYS A 491 -24.04 -1.68 36.47
CA LYS A 491 -25.35 -1.02 36.48
C LYS A 491 -25.45 -0.05 37.66
N LYS A 492 -26.03 1.13 37.45
CA LYS A 492 -26.35 2.09 38.53
C LYS A 492 -27.82 2.06 38.98
N SER A 493 -28.01 2.19 40.30
CA SER A 493 -29.23 2.58 41.03
C SER A 493 -30.45 1.63 40.96
N SER A 494 -31.22 1.38 42.03
CA SER A 494 -31.36 2.11 43.31
C SER A 494 -31.85 1.24 44.49
N THR A 495 -31.44 1.67 45.70
CA THR A 495 -32.07 1.50 47.04
C THR A 495 -32.25 0.12 47.72
N ALA A 496 -31.48 -0.06 48.82
CA ALA A 496 -31.81 -0.69 50.11
C ALA A 496 -32.04 -2.22 50.16
N GLU A 497 -31.51 -3.02 51.12
CA GLU A 497 -30.79 -2.76 52.40
C GLU A 497 -29.51 -3.64 52.52
N GLU A 498 -28.86 -3.58 53.70
CA GLU A 498 -27.62 -4.23 54.18
C GLU A 498 -27.65 -5.79 54.08
N GLU A 499 -26.56 -6.57 54.17
CA GLU A 499 -25.45 -6.61 55.14
C GLU A 499 -24.07 -7.04 54.54
N ASP A 500 -23.01 -6.86 55.33
CA ASP A 500 -21.60 -7.22 55.06
C ASP A 500 -21.34 -8.75 54.97
N ASP A 501 -20.28 -9.14 54.25
CA ASP A 501 -19.09 -9.76 54.85
C ASP A 501 -17.95 -9.87 53.82
N GLU A 502 -16.71 -9.68 54.29
CA GLU A 502 -15.45 -9.70 53.50
C GLU A 502 -14.82 -11.12 53.42
N ASP A 503 -13.51 -11.17 53.14
CA ASP A 503 -12.60 -12.33 53.09
C ASP A 503 -12.72 -13.25 51.85
N ASP A 504 -11.86 -13.07 50.85
CA ASP A 504 -10.44 -13.47 50.78
C ASP A 504 -10.26 -14.98 50.51
N MET A 505 -10.19 -15.31 49.22
CA MET A 505 -9.84 -16.63 48.72
C MET A 505 -8.33 -16.71 48.48
N ASN A 506 -7.59 -17.22 49.47
CA ASN A 506 -6.19 -17.56 49.31
C ASN A 506 -5.90 -19.04 49.62
N ASP A 507 -4.91 -19.57 48.92
CA ASP A 507 -4.28 -20.90 49.02
C ASP A 507 -5.13 -22.16 48.69
N MET A 508 -4.90 -22.68 47.49
CA MET A 508 -4.93 -24.12 47.20
C MET A 508 -3.77 -24.49 46.27
N SER A 509 -2.64 -24.89 46.86
CA SER A 509 -1.54 -25.54 46.14
C SER A 509 -1.35 -27.02 46.54
N ALA A 510 -0.76 -27.78 45.62
CA ALA A 510 -0.24 -29.16 45.78
C ALA A 510 -1.25 -30.31 46.04
N ALA A 511 -1.62 -31.02 44.96
CA ALA A 511 -2.11 -32.40 45.02
C ALA A 511 -1.08 -33.40 44.44
N LYS A 512 -0.43 -34.22 45.28
CA LYS A 512 0.30 -35.43 44.84
C LYS A 512 0.17 -36.61 45.83
N SER A 513 -0.87 -37.42 45.60
CA SER A 513 -0.95 -38.89 45.77
C SER A 513 -0.58 -39.60 47.09
N LYS A 514 -1.48 -40.55 47.44
CA LYS A 514 -1.28 -41.83 48.19
C LYS A 514 -1.43 -41.87 49.73
N LYS A 515 -2.65 -42.33 50.08
CA LYS A 515 -2.93 -43.61 50.77
C LYS A 515 -2.98 -43.63 52.32
N SER A 516 -4.22 -43.76 52.80
CA SER A 516 -4.68 -44.45 54.02
C SER A 516 -4.12 -44.05 55.39
N THR A 517 -5.01 -43.59 56.27
CA THR A 517 -5.51 -44.44 57.39
C THR A 517 -6.84 -43.91 57.92
N LYS A 518 -7.44 -44.60 58.90
CA LYS A 518 -8.88 -44.56 59.24
C LYS A 518 -9.07 -44.09 60.68
N SER A 519 -10.30 -43.66 61.02
CA SER A 519 -10.86 -43.48 62.38
C SER A 519 -10.38 -42.24 63.16
N GLU A 520 -11.16 -41.58 64.04
CA GLU A 520 -12.60 -41.65 64.35
C GLU A 520 -12.99 -40.50 65.32
N LYS A 521 -14.11 -39.79 65.09
CA LYS A 521 -15.28 -39.73 66.01
C LYS A 521 -16.34 -38.70 65.63
N LYS A 522 -17.60 -39.16 65.66
CA LYS A 522 -18.83 -38.37 65.60
C LYS A 522 -19.15 -37.72 66.96
N ALA A 523 -19.86 -36.58 66.95
CA ALA A 523 -21.05 -36.34 67.79
C ALA A 523 -21.83 -35.10 67.29
N LYS A 524 -23.18 -35.14 67.34
CA LYS A 524 -24.14 -34.18 66.71
C LYS A 524 -24.03 -34.13 65.17
N ALA A 525 -24.85 -34.79 64.36
CA ALA A 525 -26.18 -35.40 64.53
C ALA A 525 -27.37 -34.42 64.62
N THR A 526 -28.22 -34.53 63.60
CA THR A 526 -29.67 -34.18 63.54
C THR A 526 -30.08 -32.70 63.52
N ALA A 527 -29.61 -31.97 62.51
CA ALA A 527 -30.37 -30.88 61.86
C ALA A 527 -30.10 -30.84 60.33
N ASP A 528 -28.83 -30.97 59.94
CA ASP A 528 -28.38 -30.63 58.57
C ASP A 528 -28.69 -31.68 57.48
N ALA A 529 -29.19 -32.86 57.85
CA ALA A 529 -29.47 -33.95 56.91
C ALA A 529 -30.64 -33.65 55.95
N ALA A 530 -31.45 -32.63 56.23
CA ALA A 530 -32.49 -32.14 55.32
C ALA A 530 -31.99 -30.98 54.43
N ALA A 531 -30.99 -30.22 54.88
CA ALA A 531 -30.39 -29.11 54.12
C ALA A 531 -29.33 -29.60 53.12
N ALA A 532 -28.48 -30.56 53.53
CA ALA A 532 -27.49 -31.18 52.65
C ALA A 532 -28.10 -32.06 51.54
N ALA A 533 -29.41 -32.35 51.60
CA ALA A 533 -30.15 -32.99 50.52
C ALA A 533 -30.68 -32.00 49.47
N SER A 534 -30.69 -30.69 49.77
CA SER A 534 -31.04 -29.60 48.84
C SER A 534 -29.82 -28.89 48.25
N GLU A 535 -28.60 -29.30 48.60
CA GLU A 535 -27.37 -28.75 48.02
C GLU A 535 -27.03 -29.43 46.68
N LEU A 536 -27.25 -28.71 45.59
CA LEU A 536 -26.90 -29.15 44.23
C LEU A 536 -25.39 -29.49 44.12
N PRO A 537 -25.01 -30.62 43.49
CA PRO A 537 -23.60 -30.95 43.24
C PRO A 537 -22.83 -29.82 42.56
N PHE A 538 -21.62 -29.51 43.04
CA PHE A 538 -20.82 -28.41 42.50
C PHE A 538 -20.31 -28.69 41.08
N THR A 539 -19.96 -29.95 40.79
CA THR A 539 -19.44 -30.41 39.49
C THR A 539 -20.41 -31.36 38.81
N PHE A 540 -20.68 -31.15 37.53
CA PHE A 540 -21.48 -32.04 36.69
C PHE A 540 -20.67 -32.47 35.44
N PRO A 541 -20.81 -33.71 34.96
CA PRO A 541 -20.22 -34.12 33.69
C PRO A 541 -20.93 -33.45 32.51
N CYS A 542 -20.21 -33.19 31.42
CA CYS A 542 -20.82 -32.70 30.18
C CYS A 542 -21.72 -33.80 29.59
N PRO A 543 -23.02 -33.56 29.37
CA PRO A 543 -23.90 -34.56 28.78
C PRO A 543 -23.56 -34.78 27.29
N THR A 544 -23.61 -36.04 26.86
CA THR A 544 -23.34 -36.47 25.48
C THR A 544 -24.62 -36.79 24.69
N SER A 545 -25.76 -36.81 25.37
CA SER A 545 -27.09 -37.06 24.80
C SER A 545 -28.16 -36.45 25.70
N LEU A 546 -29.31 -36.07 25.12
CA LEU A 546 -30.48 -35.61 25.89
C LEU A 546 -30.91 -36.62 26.97
N GLY A 547 -30.85 -37.93 26.67
CA GLY A 547 -31.17 -38.96 27.68
C GLY A 547 -30.22 -38.91 28.89
N HIS A 548 -28.94 -38.61 28.66
CA HIS A 548 -27.98 -38.44 29.74
C HIS A 548 -28.16 -37.11 30.48
N PHE A 549 -28.57 -36.04 29.80
CA PHE A 549 -28.87 -34.77 30.44
C PHE A 549 -30.10 -34.87 31.36
N MET A 550 -31.13 -35.63 30.95
CA MET A 550 -32.27 -35.93 31.81
C MET A 550 -31.87 -36.71 33.06
N THR A 551 -31.01 -37.73 32.96
CA THR A 551 -30.53 -38.45 34.17
C THR A 551 -29.68 -37.61 35.11
N ILE A 552 -29.16 -36.46 34.68
CA ILE A 552 -28.48 -35.47 35.54
C ILE A 552 -29.51 -34.54 36.21
N ILE A 553 -30.66 -34.31 35.59
CA ILE A 553 -31.75 -33.45 36.09
C ILE A 553 -32.79 -34.23 36.91
N ASP A 554 -32.86 -35.56 36.78
CA ASP A 554 -33.77 -36.43 37.52
C ASP A 554 -33.61 -36.27 39.05
N GLY A 555 -34.50 -35.50 39.66
CA GLY A 555 -34.49 -35.16 41.10
C GLY A 555 -34.15 -33.71 41.43
N ILE A 556 -33.89 -32.86 40.44
CA ILE A 556 -33.59 -31.43 40.61
C ILE A 556 -34.85 -30.58 40.32
N ASP A 557 -35.08 -29.55 41.15
CA ASP A 557 -36.18 -28.60 40.95
C ASP A 557 -35.97 -27.74 39.69
N MET A 558 -37.04 -27.49 38.93
CA MET A 558 -36.99 -26.74 37.66
C MET A 558 -36.45 -25.30 37.77
N LYS A 559 -36.42 -24.73 38.98
CA LYS A 559 -35.80 -23.42 39.26
C LYS A 559 -34.27 -23.46 39.23
N ASP A 560 -33.70 -24.63 39.52
CA ASP A 560 -32.26 -24.83 39.74
C ASP A 560 -31.54 -25.42 38.53
N VAL A 561 -32.29 -25.96 37.56
CA VAL A 561 -31.74 -26.41 36.27
C VAL A 561 -30.90 -25.34 35.55
N PRO A 562 -31.26 -24.04 35.52
CA PRO A 562 -30.38 -23.01 34.97
C PRO A 562 -29.04 -22.91 35.71
N THR A 563 -29.01 -23.13 37.03
CA THR A 563 -27.79 -23.17 37.85
C THR A 563 -26.92 -24.38 37.51
N VAL A 564 -27.52 -25.54 37.23
CA VAL A 564 -26.81 -26.74 36.72
C VAL A 564 -26.17 -26.44 35.37
N VAL A 565 -26.92 -25.86 34.42
CA VAL A 565 -26.42 -25.45 33.10
C VAL A 565 -25.30 -24.42 33.23
N HIS A 566 -25.42 -23.47 34.17
CA HIS A 566 -24.36 -22.52 34.46
C HIS A 566 -23.07 -23.20 34.94
N ARG A 567 -23.16 -24.14 35.89
CA ARG A 567 -22.01 -24.91 36.41
C ARG A 567 -21.35 -25.76 35.33
N ILE A 568 -22.12 -26.45 34.48
CA ILE A 568 -21.61 -27.18 33.32
C ILE A 568 -20.83 -26.23 32.39
N ARG A 569 -21.42 -25.07 32.02
CA ARG A 569 -20.78 -24.12 31.10
C ARG A 569 -19.55 -23.43 31.70
N ALA A 570 -19.48 -23.27 33.03
CA ALA A 570 -18.30 -22.76 33.71
C ALA A 570 -17.16 -23.79 33.70
N LEU A 571 -17.47 -25.05 34.02
CA LEU A 571 -16.48 -26.15 34.07
C LEU A 571 -15.94 -26.52 32.68
N TYR A 572 -16.77 -26.44 31.64
CA TYR A 572 -16.41 -26.71 30.24
C TYR A 572 -16.26 -25.44 29.39
N HIS A 573 -15.84 -24.32 29.98
CA HIS A 573 -15.60 -23.11 29.19
C HIS A 573 -14.42 -23.32 28.20
N PRO A 574 -14.50 -22.82 26.94
CA PRO A 574 -13.42 -22.99 25.95
C PRO A 574 -12.06 -22.43 26.39
N LYS A 575 -12.03 -21.36 27.21
CA LYS A 575 -10.78 -20.79 27.75
C LYS A 575 -10.05 -21.70 28.75
N LEU A 576 -10.70 -22.71 29.35
CA LEU A 576 -10.04 -23.64 30.28
C LEU A 576 -9.26 -24.74 29.55
N SER A 577 -9.74 -25.18 28.38
CA SER A 577 -9.07 -26.20 27.56
C SER A 577 -9.69 -26.22 26.16
N PRO A 578 -8.89 -26.32 25.08
CA PRO A 578 -9.43 -26.36 23.71
C PRO A 578 -10.37 -27.57 23.48
N GLN A 579 -10.12 -28.70 24.15
CA GLN A 579 -10.97 -29.90 24.09
C GLN A 579 -12.39 -29.67 24.67
N ASN A 580 -12.61 -28.58 25.40
CA ASN A 580 -13.95 -28.25 25.89
C ASN A 580 -14.83 -27.65 24.77
N LYS A 581 -14.25 -27.10 23.69
CA LYS A 581 -15.03 -26.55 22.56
C LYS A 581 -15.90 -27.64 21.91
N GLU A 582 -15.35 -28.82 21.66
CA GLU A 582 -16.06 -29.99 21.12
C GLU A 582 -17.21 -30.46 22.04
N LYS A 583 -16.95 -30.52 23.36
CA LYS A 583 -17.97 -30.89 24.36
C LYS A 583 -19.11 -29.87 24.40
N MET A 584 -18.78 -28.58 24.30
CA MET A 584 -19.76 -27.49 24.22
C MET A 584 -20.55 -27.50 22.91
N GLN A 585 -19.93 -27.87 21.78
CA GLN A 585 -20.62 -28.10 20.51
C GLN A 585 -21.68 -29.20 20.62
N VAL A 586 -21.36 -30.32 21.27
CA VAL A 586 -22.34 -31.41 21.54
C VAL A 586 -23.42 -30.98 22.53
N PHE A 587 -23.09 -30.19 23.56
CA PHE A 587 -24.05 -29.74 24.56
C PHE A 587 -25.06 -28.70 24.04
N TYR A 588 -24.65 -27.84 23.09
CA TYR A 588 -25.51 -26.79 22.51
C TYR A 588 -26.87 -27.30 21.98
N PRO A 589 -26.95 -28.28 21.05
CA PRO A 589 -28.21 -28.81 20.56
C PRO A 589 -28.99 -29.56 21.65
N ILE A 590 -28.32 -30.26 22.56
CA ILE A 590 -28.97 -30.95 23.69
C ILE A 590 -29.75 -29.96 24.57
N LEU A 591 -29.25 -28.74 24.76
CA LEU A 591 -29.95 -27.72 25.54
C LEU A 591 -31.17 -27.14 24.78
N LEU A 592 -31.12 -27.06 23.45
CA LEU A 592 -32.27 -26.68 22.61
C LEU A 592 -33.34 -27.78 22.64
N ASP A 593 -32.96 -29.05 22.49
CA ASP A 593 -33.84 -30.21 22.60
C ASP A 593 -34.50 -30.30 23.99
N TYR A 594 -33.75 -29.98 25.04
CA TYR A 594 -34.29 -29.89 26.39
C TYR A 594 -35.37 -28.79 26.51
N ILE A 595 -35.18 -27.62 25.88
CA ILE A 595 -36.18 -26.55 25.85
C ILE A 595 -37.43 -26.96 25.07
N PHE A 596 -37.28 -27.67 23.94
CA PHE A 596 -38.42 -28.29 23.25
C PHE A 596 -39.19 -29.21 24.22
N GLN A 597 -38.49 -30.11 24.92
CA GLN A 597 -39.15 -31.04 25.83
C GLN A 597 -39.84 -30.36 27.02
N ILE A 598 -39.22 -29.35 27.66
CA ILE A 598 -39.87 -28.55 28.72
C ILE A 598 -41.15 -27.89 28.20
N SER A 599 -41.08 -27.26 27.02
CA SER A 599 -42.20 -26.51 26.45
C SER A 599 -43.44 -27.41 26.25
N VAL A 600 -43.24 -28.67 25.90
CA VAL A 600 -44.29 -29.69 25.74
C VAL A 600 -44.72 -30.28 27.09
N SER A 601 -43.77 -30.65 27.97
CA SER A 601 -44.01 -31.59 29.09
C SER A 601 -44.78 -31.00 30.28
N GLU A 602 -44.56 -29.74 30.66
CA GLU A 602 -45.11 -29.20 31.93
C GLU A 602 -46.61 -28.84 31.89
N THR A 603 -47.27 -28.76 33.05
CA THR A 603 -48.68 -28.33 33.15
C THR A 603 -48.88 -26.80 33.12
N LYS A 604 -47.82 -26.04 33.40
CA LYS A 604 -47.73 -24.58 33.23
C LYS A 604 -46.52 -24.30 32.33
N PHE A 605 -46.43 -23.11 31.75
CA PHE A 605 -45.25 -22.72 30.97
C PHE A 605 -44.19 -22.06 31.88
N PRO A 606 -42.98 -22.63 32.07
CA PRO A 606 -42.00 -22.16 33.05
C PRO A 606 -41.17 -20.97 32.52
N THR A 607 -41.82 -19.81 32.42
CA THR A 607 -41.22 -18.58 31.88
C THR A 607 -39.92 -18.16 32.58
N GLY A 608 -39.84 -18.30 33.91
CA GLY A 608 -38.66 -17.90 34.69
C GLY A 608 -37.41 -18.73 34.39
N ALA A 609 -37.55 -20.07 34.33
CA ALA A 609 -36.46 -20.97 34.00
C ALA A 609 -36.02 -20.77 32.54
N LEU A 610 -36.97 -20.72 31.60
CA LEU A 610 -36.69 -20.51 30.17
C LEU A 610 -35.95 -19.19 29.92
N ASN A 611 -36.38 -18.07 30.50
CA ASN A 611 -35.68 -16.78 30.35
C ASN A 611 -34.22 -16.83 30.81
N THR A 612 -33.91 -17.62 31.84
CA THR A 612 -32.54 -17.80 32.34
C THR A 612 -31.75 -18.74 31.43
N LEU A 613 -32.36 -19.84 30.96
CA LEU A 613 -31.76 -20.76 29.99
C LEU A 613 -31.42 -20.07 28.66
N VAL A 614 -32.26 -19.16 28.15
CA VAL A 614 -31.97 -18.40 26.92
C VAL A 614 -30.75 -17.50 27.08
N ARG A 615 -30.53 -16.88 28.25
CA ARG A 615 -29.27 -16.16 28.54
C ARG A 615 -28.07 -17.10 28.52
N HIS A 616 -28.25 -18.36 28.92
CA HIS A 616 -27.19 -19.35 28.82
C HIS A 616 -26.90 -19.77 27.36
N ILE A 617 -27.94 -19.93 26.54
CA ILE A 617 -27.83 -20.18 25.09
C ILE A 617 -27.13 -19.03 24.38
N TYR A 618 -27.56 -17.78 24.59
CA TYR A 618 -26.97 -16.59 23.95
C TYR A 618 -25.46 -16.47 24.20
N ALA A 619 -25.03 -16.74 25.43
CA ALA A 619 -23.60 -16.79 25.73
C ALA A 619 -22.89 -17.96 25.02
N MET A 620 -23.52 -19.13 24.85
CA MET A 620 -22.95 -20.23 24.07
C MET A 620 -22.91 -19.92 22.56
N THR A 621 -23.92 -19.26 21.99
CA THR A 621 -23.90 -18.86 20.57
C THR A 621 -22.77 -17.87 20.30
N SER A 622 -22.50 -16.94 21.22
CA SER A 622 -21.34 -16.04 21.10
C SER A 622 -19.98 -16.75 21.15
N GLN A 623 -19.90 -17.95 21.75
CA GLN A 623 -18.67 -18.73 21.88
C GLN A 623 -18.47 -19.77 20.77
N LEU A 624 -19.57 -20.24 20.18
CA LEU A 624 -19.58 -21.33 19.18
C LEU A 624 -19.83 -20.83 17.76
N GLY A 625 -20.34 -19.61 17.58
CA GLY A 625 -20.49 -18.92 16.29
C GLY A 625 -21.13 -19.81 15.23
N ASP A 626 -20.33 -20.16 14.22
CA ASP A 626 -20.68 -20.96 13.05
C ASP A 626 -21.43 -22.24 13.41
N HIS A 627 -20.96 -23.00 14.40
CA HIS A 627 -21.59 -24.27 14.79
C HIS A 627 -23.01 -24.06 15.33
N ALA A 628 -23.24 -22.99 16.11
CA ALA A 628 -24.57 -22.68 16.60
C ALA A 628 -25.51 -22.31 15.44
N THR A 629 -25.02 -21.55 14.46
CA THR A 629 -25.76 -21.20 13.24
C THR A 629 -26.13 -22.45 12.43
N SER A 630 -25.18 -23.37 12.18
CA SER A 630 -25.46 -24.64 11.48
C SER A 630 -26.49 -25.51 12.21
N CYS A 631 -26.40 -25.63 13.54
CA CYS A 631 -27.42 -26.35 14.33
C CYS A 631 -28.81 -25.69 14.20
N ASN A 632 -28.88 -24.37 14.35
CA ASN A 632 -30.14 -23.63 14.28
C ASN A 632 -30.80 -23.73 12.89
N LEU A 633 -30.00 -23.77 11.81
CA LEU A 633 -30.48 -24.04 10.45
C LEU A 633 -31.05 -25.46 10.31
N GLY A 634 -30.34 -26.48 10.79
CA GLY A 634 -30.83 -27.87 10.75
C GLY A 634 -32.15 -28.08 11.50
N PHE A 635 -32.40 -27.34 12.60
CA PHE A 635 -33.71 -27.32 13.26
C PHE A 635 -34.81 -26.67 12.41
N LEU A 636 -34.51 -25.58 11.68
CA LEU A 636 -35.47 -24.93 10.79
C LEU A 636 -35.81 -25.80 9.56
N GLU A 637 -34.82 -26.44 8.95
CA GLU A 637 -35.00 -27.42 7.86
C GLU A 637 -35.87 -28.61 8.31
N ALA A 638 -35.63 -29.12 9.52
CA ALA A 638 -36.46 -30.17 10.10
C ALA A 638 -37.93 -29.71 10.26
N PHE A 639 -38.16 -28.47 10.73
CA PHE A 639 -39.51 -27.93 10.89
C PHE A 639 -40.23 -27.64 9.57
N GLU A 640 -39.51 -27.24 8.53
CA GLU A 640 -40.05 -27.11 7.18
C GLU A 640 -40.44 -28.49 6.64
N SER A 641 -39.57 -29.49 6.76
CA SER A 641 -39.88 -30.85 6.28
C SER A 641 -41.11 -31.44 6.98
N GLU A 642 -41.28 -31.24 8.30
CA GLU A 642 -42.48 -31.66 9.02
C GLU A 642 -43.73 -30.90 8.57
N LEU A 643 -43.63 -29.59 8.30
CA LEU A 643 -44.73 -28.79 7.75
C LEU A 643 -45.14 -29.30 6.36
N GLN A 644 -44.19 -29.57 5.47
CA GLN A 644 -44.47 -30.13 4.14
C GLN A 644 -45.17 -31.50 4.25
N MET A 645 -44.75 -32.36 5.19
CA MET A 645 -45.42 -33.64 5.45
C MET A 645 -46.84 -33.48 6.03
N ASP A 646 -47.04 -32.57 6.98
CA ASP A 646 -48.36 -32.31 7.56
C ASP A 646 -49.33 -31.74 6.50
N LEU A 647 -48.88 -30.76 5.69
CA LEU A 647 -49.63 -30.20 4.56
C LEU A 647 -50.00 -31.27 3.51
N ALA A 648 -49.07 -32.17 3.16
CA ALA A 648 -49.33 -33.26 2.23
C ALA A 648 -50.30 -34.32 2.80
N SER A 649 -50.30 -34.51 4.13
CA SER A 649 -51.16 -35.50 4.78
C SER A 649 -52.61 -35.03 4.95
N GLY A 650 -52.83 -33.72 5.14
CA GLY A 650 -54.13 -33.12 5.48
C GLY A 650 -54.75 -33.60 6.80
N ALA A 651 -54.10 -34.50 7.54
CA ALA A 651 -54.66 -35.20 8.70
C ALA A 651 -54.35 -34.53 10.04
N ARG A 652 -53.46 -33.54 10.04
CA ARG A 652 -53.03 -32.76 11.20
C ARG A 652 -53.09 -31.28 10.85
N SER A 653 -53.33 -30.45 11.87
CA SER A 653 -53.08 -29.01 11.73
C SER A 653 -51.58 -28.79 11.53
N GLY A 654 -51.22 -28.14 10.42
CA GLY A 654 -49.83 -27.77 10.13
C GLY A 654 -49.31 -26.58 10.96
N PHE A 655 -50.15 -25.98 11.82
CA PHE A 655 -49.70 -24.87 12.66
C PHE A 655 -48.68 -25.32 13.74
N PRO A 656 -47.67 -24.49 14.05
CA PRO A 656 -46.67 -24.82 15.04
C PRO A 656 -47.27 -24.85 16.44
N LYS A 657 -46.81 -25.82 17.24
CA LYS A 657 -47.19 -25.97 18.66
C LYS A 657 -46.24 -25.14 19.53
N GLY A 658 -46.45 -25.20 20.85
CA GLY A 658 -45.70 -24.42 21.84
C GLY A 658 -44.18 -24.63 21.83
N ASP A 659 -43.71 -25.73 21.25
CA ASP A 659 -42.30 -26.08 21.02
C ASP A 659 -41.63 -25.19 19.96
N LYS A 660 -42.11 -25.28 18.71
CA LYS A 660 -41.63 -24.49 17.58
C LYS A 660 -41.85 -23.00 17.83
N LEU A 661 -42.99 -22.63 18.42
CA LEU A 661 -43.28 -21.26 18.85
C LEU A 661 -42.31 -20.75 19.93
N CYS A 662 -41.88 -21.60 20.86
CA CYS A 662 -40.85 -21.24 21.83
C CYS A 662 -39.49 -21.04 21.16
N PHE A 663 -39.06 -21.93 20.26
CA PHE A 663 -37.78 -21.80 19.56
C PHE A 663 -37.71 -20.58 18.65
N LEU A 664 -38.76 -20.29 17.88
CA LEU A 664 -38.85 -19.05 17.11
C LEU A 664 -38.77 -17.82 18.04
N ARG A 665 -39.36 -17.89 19.25
CA ARG A 665 -39.16 -16.83 20.26
C ARG A 665 -37.71 -16.72 20.76
N VAL A 666 -37.02 -17.84 20.94
CA VAL A 666 -35.61 -17.90 21.37
C VAL A 666 -34.69 -17.31 20.29
N LEU A 667 -34.90 -17.64 19.02
CA LEU A 667 -34.10 -17.11 17.91
C LEU A 667 -34.13 -15.57 17.84
N GLY A 668 -35.32 -14.96 17.94
CA GLY A 668 -35.48 -13.50 17.96
C GLY A 668 -34.95 -12.80 19.22
N GLN A 669 -34.46 -13.54 20.22
CA GLN A 669 -33.72 -12.99 21.37
C GLN A 669 -32.20 -13.19 21.25
N ILE A 670 -31.75 -14.13 20.40
CA ILE A 670 -30.33 -14.45 20.21
C ILE A 670 -29.72 -13.62 19.08
N TYR A 671 -30.44 -13.49 17.96
CA TYR A 671 -29.96 -12.87 16.73
C TYR A 671 -30.66 -11.54 16.43
N SER A 672 -30.02 -10.70 15.62
CA SER A 672 -30.61 -9.44 15.16
C SER A 672 -31.76 -9.69 14.18
N THR A 673 -32.94 -9.13 14.46
CA THR A 673 -34.12 -9.21 13.58
C THR A 673 -34.25 -8.04 12.61
N SER A 674 -33.34 -7.05 12.69
CA SER A 674 -33.43 -5.84 11.86
C SER A 674 -32.67 -5.90 10.53
N ASP A 675 -31.74 -6.85 10.41
CA ASP A 675 -30.74 -6.89 9.33
C ASP A 675 -31.41 -7.10 7.95
N PHE A 676 -30.69 -6.78 6.86
CA PHE A 676 -31.19 -6.92 5.49
C PHE A 676 -31.39 -8.38 5.11
N GLN A 677 -30.36 -9.19 5.35
CA GLN A 677 -30.36 -10.64 5.19
C GLN A 677 -29.57 -11.24 6.34
N HIS A 678 -30.12 -12.27 6.99
CA HIS A 678 -29.47 -12.94 8.11
C HIS A 678 -29.64 -14.45 7.98
N GLN A 679 -28.53 -15.20 8.08
CA GLN A 679 -28.49 -16.64 7.82
C GLN A 679 -29.57 -17.45 8.56
N VAL A 680 -29.78 -17.25 9.86
CA VAL A 680 -30.83 -17.94 10.64
C VAL A 680 -32.19 -17.24 10.63
N ILE A 681 -32.23 -15.92 10.88
CA ILE A 681 -33.49 -15.18 11.04
C ILE A 681 -34.30 -15.07 9.74
N THR A 682 -33.67 -14.92 8.58
CA THR A 682 -34.40 -14.79 7.31
C THR A 682 -35.14 -16.09 6.96
N PRO A 683 -34.54 -17.30 7.02
CA PRO A 683 -35.27 -18.56 6.93
C PRO A 683 -36.35 -18.74 8.01
N ALA A 684 -36.08 -18.32 9.26
CA ALA A 684 -37.11 -18.38 10.31
C ALA A 684 -38.33 -17.50 9.99
N GLN A 685 -38.12 -16.31 9.42
CA GLN A 685 -39.19 -15.44 8.92
C GLN A 685 -39.95 -16.09 7.76
N PHE A 686 -39.27 -16.72 6.80
CA PHE A 686 -39.93 -17.44 5.70
C PHE A 686 -40.78 -18.63 6.21
N LEU A 687 -40.26 -19.43 7.15
CA LEU A 687 -41.01 -20.52 7.76
C LEU A 687 -42.25 -19.99 8.51
N MET A 688 -42.13 -18.87 9.22
CA MET A 688 -43.25 -18.21 9.89
C MET A 688 -44.30 -17.68 8.91
N SER A 689 -43.91 -17.14 7.74
CA SER A 689 -44.87 -16.70 6.71
C SER A 689 -45.54 -17.89 6.04
N GLN A 690 -44.80 -19.00 5.84
CA GLN A 690 -45.36 -20.25 5.34
C GLN A 690 -46.44 -20.82 6.26
N TYR A 691 -46.20 -20.84 7.58
CA TYR A 691 -47.22 -21.23 8.57
C TYR A 691 -48.48 -20.35 8.51
N LEU A 692 -48.35 -19.04 8.34
CA LEU A 692 -49.51 -18.13 8.27
C LEU A 692 -50.25 -18.19 6.93
N GLY A 693 -49.54 -18.40 5.82
CA GLY A 693 -50.10 -18.36 4.47
C GLY A 693 -50.65 -19.70 3.96
N GLN A 694 -50.01 -20.83 4.31
CA GLN A 694 -50.33 -22.14 3.73
C GLN A 694 -51.16 -23.05 4.65
N CYS A 695 -51.09 -22.88 5.98
CA CYS A 695 -51.80 -23.77 6.90
C CYS A 695 -53.31 -23.49 6.94
N GLN A 696 -54.11 -24.56 6.94
CA GLN A 696 -55.56 -24.46 7.08
C GLN A 696 -55.97 -24.29 8.55
N VAL A 697 -56.89 -23.36 8.82
CA VAL A 697 -57.36 -23.05 10.18
C VAL A 697 -58.54 -23.97 10.53
N GLY A 698 -58.26 -25.13 11.15
CA GLY A 698 -59.29 -26.11 11.53
C GLY A 698 -59.86 -25.92 12.94
N SER A 699 -59.09 -25.32 13.86
CA SER A 699 -59.40 -25.23 15.28
C SER A 699 -59.14 -23.85 15.87
N VAL A 700 -59.79 -23.55 17.00
CA VAL A 700 -59.48 -22.36 17.82
C VAL A 700 -58.03 -22.39 18.33
N LYS A 701 -57.42 -23.58 18.45
CA LYS A 701 -55.97 -23.73 18.74
C LYS A 701 -55.08 -23.18 17.63
N ASP A 702 -55.49 -23.35 16.38
CA ASP A 702 -54.75 -22.90 15.19
C ASP A 702 -54.81 -21.37 15.07
N ILE A 703 -55.94 -20.78 15.45
CA ILE A 703 -56.06 -19.32 15.61
C ILE A 703 -55.13 -18.84 16.74
N ALA A 704 -55.04 -19.56 17.86
CA ALA A 704 -54.15 -19.16 18.96
C ALA A 704 -52.66 -19.23 18.60
N SER A 705 -52.20 -20.25 17.85
CA SER A 705 -50.82 -20.34 17.35
C SER A 705 -50.55 -19.30 16.27
N GLY A 706 -51.46 -19.09 15.32
CA GLY A 706 -51.35 -18.05 14.31
C GLY A 706 -51.32 -16.63 14.91
N LEU A 707 -52.15 -16.33 15.91
CA LEU A 707 -52.09 -15.04 16.63
C LEU A 707 -50.76 -14.88 17.40
N MET A 708 -50.20 -15.96 17.95
CA MET A 708 -48.88 -15.93 18.56
C MET A 708 -47.77 -15.70 17.52
N LEU A 709 -47.86 -16.31 16.34
CA LEU A 709 -46.96 -16.04 15.21
C LEU A 709 -47.07 -14.58 14.74
N CYS A 710 -48.27 -14.02 14.60
CA CYS A 710 -48.47 -12.61 14.26
C CYS A 710 -47.86 -11.68 15.32
N ASN A 711 -48.00 -11.97 16.62
CA ASN A 711 -47.33 -11.18 17.65
C ASN A 711 -45.80 -11.38 17.66
N LEU A 712 -45.30 -12.55 17.28
CA LEU A 712 -43.86 -12.80 17.17
C LEU A 712 -43.24 -12.08 15.97
N PHE A 713 -43.91 -12.11 14.81
CA PHE A 713 -43.55 -11.29 13.65
C PHE A 713 -43.56 -9.81 13.98
N LEU A 714 -44.57 -9.33 14.71
CA LEU A 714 -44.61 -7.94 15.15
C LEU A 714 -43.34 -7.59 15.94
N ASP A 715 -42.93 -8.43 16.89
CA ASP A 715 -41.72 -8.23 17.69
C ASP A 715 -40.44 -8.23 16.80
N TYR A 716 -40.31 -9.16 15.85
CA TYR A 716 -39.20 -9.21 14.89
C TYR A 716 -39.12 -7.93 14.02
N GLN A 717 -40.27 -7.43 13.56
CA GLN A 717 -40.39 -6.30 12.64
C GLN A 717 -40.42 -4.93 13.34
N THR A 718 -40.41 -4.86 14.68
CA THR A 718 -40.42 -3.59 15.44
C THR A 718 -39.38 -2.58 14.98
N LEU A 719 -38.14 -3.04 14.72
CA LEU A 719 -37.03 -2.21 14.29
C LEU A 719 -36.95 -2.05 12.77
N SER A 720 -37.17 -3.13 12.01
CA SER A 720 -37.00 -3.13 10.55
C SER A 720 -38.19 -2.55 9.78
N LYS A 721 -39.39 -2.53 10.40
CA LYS A 721 -40.64 -1.99 9.83
C LYS A 721 -41.03 -2.58 8.46
N ARG A 722 -40.52 -3.76 8.10
CA ARG A 722 -40.85 -4.47 6.86
C ARG A 722 -42.32 -4.89 6.89
N VAL A 723 -43.03 -4.72 5.77
CA VAL A 723 -44.44 -5.11 5.65
C VAL A 723 -44.56 -6.62 5.52
N VAL A 724 -45.38 -7.24 6.37
CA VAL A 724 -45.70 -8.68 6.36
C VAL A 724 -47.19 -8.84 6.00
N PRO A 725 -47.54 -9.12 4.73
CA PRO A 725 -48.93 -9.19 4.30
C PRO A 725 -49.67 -10.41 4.86
N GLU A 726 -48.99 -11.54 5.06
CA GLU A 726 -49.58 -12.79 5.58
C GLU A 726 -50.14 -12.59 7.00
N ALA A 727 -49.45 -11.79 7.82
CA ALA A 727 -49.93 -11.46 9.16
C ALA A 727 -51.21 -10.62 9.13
N ILE A 728 -51.33 -9.66 8.21
CA ILE A 728 -52.51 -8.80 8.08
C ILE A 728 -53.69 -9.60 7.52
N ASN A 729 -53.44 -10.45 6.54
CA ASN A 729 -54.41 -11.39 5.99
C ASN A 729 -54.91 -12.34 7.08
N PHE A 730 -54.00 -13.00 7.82
CA PHE A 730 -54.36 -13.93 8.89
C PHE A 730 -55.16 -13.27 10.02
N LEU A 731 -54.81 -12.04 10.43
CA LEU A 731 -55.58 -11.27 11.41
C LEU A 731 -56.99 -10.93 10.89
N SER A 732 -57.11 -10.56 9.61
CA SER A 732 -58.39 -10.27 8.97
C SER A 732 -59.28 -11.51 8.87
N SER A 733 -58.74 -12.63 8.38
CA SER A 733 -59.44 -13.92 8.34
C SER A 733 -59.81 -14.41 9.74
N SER A 734 -58.95 -14.22 10.76
CA SER A 734 -59.24 -14.54 12.16
C SER A 734 -60.44 -13.76 12.71
N LEU A 735 -60.56 -12.46 12.38
CA LEU A 735 -61.72 -11.65 12.75
C LEU A 735 -63.02 -12.16 12.12
N VAL A 736 -62.97 -12.64 10.87
CA VAL A 736 -64.11 -13.27 10.17
C VAL A 736 -64.45 -14.64 10.79
N TYR A 737 -63.47 -15.51 11.00
CA TYR A 737 -63.68 -16.86 11.56
C TYR A 737 -64.25 -16.84 12.98
N LEU A 738 -63.88 -15.85 13.80
CA LEU A 738 -64.37 -15.71 15.17
C LEU A 738 -65.74 -15.03 15.26
N ALA A 739 -66.20 -14.34 14.21
CA ALA A 739 -67.45 -13.59 14.24
C ALA A 739 -68.68 -14.47 14.56
N PRO A 740 -69.76 -13.91 15.12
CA PRO A 740 -71.03 -14.62 15.27
C PRO A 740 -71.61 -15.07 13.92
N LYS A 741 -72.40 -16.14 13.94
CA LYS A 741 -73.12 -16.65 12.76
C LYS A 741 -74.01 -15.57 12.15
N GLY A 742 -73.86 -15.33 10.84
CA GLY A 742 -74.62 -14.35 10.07
C GLY A 742 -74.09 -12.91 10.07
N THR A 743 -72.90 -12.64 10.65
CA THR A 743 -72.36 -11.26 10.73
C THR A 743 -71.94 -10.66 9.39
N PHE A 744 -71.51 -11.49 8.44
CA PHE A 744 -70.92 -11.06 7.16
C PHE A 744 -71.66 -11.59 5.91
N GLY A 745 -72.87 -12.14 6.07
CA GLY A 745 -73.57 -12.86 4.99
C GLY A 745 -73.05 -14.28 4.78
N GLU A 746 -73.53 -14.93 3.71
CA GLU A 746 -72.99 -16.20 3.19
C GLU A 746 -72.09 -15.98 1.95
N ASP A 747 -72.25 -14.85 1.25
CA ASP A 747 -71.51 -14.51 0.04
C ASP A 747 -70.12 -13.91 0.36
N VAL A 748 -69.06 -14.57 -0.11
CA VAL A 748 -67.67 -14.18 0.12
C VAL A 748 -67.33 -12.82 -0.51
N ASP A 749 -68.00 -12.47 -1.61
CA ASP A 749 -67.77 -11.22 -2.35
C ASP A 749 -68.26 -9.95 -1.62
N GLU A 750 -69.08 -10.07 -0.57
CA GLU A 750 -69.54 -8.92 0.24
C GLU A 750 -68.59 -8.56 1.40
N LEU A 751 -67.47 -9.28 1.55
CA LEU A 751 -66.50 -9.03 2.61
C LEU A 751 -65.61 -7.81 2.29
N PRO A 752 -65.43 -6.88 3.25
CA PRO A 752 -64.62 -5.69 3.03
C PRO A 752 -63.12 -6.04 3.05
N GLY A 753 -62.52 -6.20 1.87
CA GLY A 753 -61.09 -6.40 1.67
C GLY A 753 -60.75 -7.58 0.77
N SER A 754 -59.53 -7.62 0.25
CA SER A 754 -59.03 -8.64 -0.68
C SER A 754 -58.06 -9.62 0.00
N PHE A 755 -58.48 -10.21 1.12
CA PHE A 755 -57.69 -11.22 1.86
C PHE A 755 -58.29 -12.62 1.65
N PRO A 756 -57.45 -13.69 1.60
CA PRO A 756 -57.94 -15.04 1.37
C PRO A 756 -58.72 -15.58 2.57
N ILE A 757 -59.91 -16.09 2.29
CA ILE A 757 -60.72 -16.89 3.21
C ILE A 757 -60.65 -18.33 2.71
N GLN A 758 -60.46 -19.28 3.63
CA GLN A 758 -60.33 -20.70 3.32
C GLN A 758 -61.71 -21.36 3.39
N ASP A 759 -61.98 -22.30 2.47
CA ASP A 759 -63.21 -23.12 2.42
C ASP A 759 -63.27 -24.18 3.54
N VAL A 760 -63.19 -23.72 4.79
CA VAL A 760 -63.25 -24.56 6.00
C VAL A 760 -64.68 -24.56 6.54
N ASN A 761 -65.01 -25.49 7.43
CA ASN A 761 -66.26 -25.46 8.19
C ASN A 761 -66.23 -24.34 9.26
N ILE A 762 -66.27 -23.09 8.79
CA ILE A 762 -66.23 -21.85 9.59
C ILE A 762 -67.27 -21.88 10.72
N ALA A 763 -68.41 -22.54 10.50
CA ALA A 763 -69.49 -22.70 11.47
C ALA A 763 -69.11 -23.48 12.75
N ALA A 764 -67.97 -24.18 12.80
CA ALA A 764 -67.41 -24.79 14.00
C ALA A 764 -66.62 -23.79 14.87
N ILE A 765 -65.98 -22.80 14.23
CA ILE A 765 -65.07 -21.83 14.85
C ILE A 765 -65.83 -20.58 15.34
N GLN A 766 -66.82 -20.12 14.57
CA GLN A 766 -67.64 -18.93 14.84
C GLN A 766 -68.27 -18.92 16.24
N MET A 767 -68.27 -17.74 16.88
CA MET A 767 -68.92 -17.54 18.19
C MET A 767 -70.41 -17.90 18.18
N THR A 768 -70.88 -18.47 19.29
CA THR A 768 -72.32 -18.74 19.47
C THR A 768 -72.99 -17.55 20.15
N THR A 769 -74.18 -17.17 19.67
CA THR A 769 -74.91 -15.98 20.14
C THR A 769 -75.35 -16.05 21.62
N LYS A 770 -75.40 -17.27 22.19
CA LYS A 770 -75.84 -17.53 23.57
C LYS A 770 -74.76 -17.12 24.58
N GLY A 771 -75.12 -16.21 25.50
CA GLY A 771 -74.29 -15.82 26.64
C GLY A 771 -73.17 -14.81 26.32
N LEU A 772 -73.13 -14.25 25.11
CA LEU A 772 -72.01 -13.43 24.64
C LEU A 772 -71.91 -12.05 25.33
N LYS A 773 -73.03 -11.50 25.78
CA LYS A 773 -73.11 -10.18 26.44
C LYS A 773 -72.47 -10.11 27.84
N SER A 774 -72.36 -11.25 28.52
CA SER A 774 -71.84 -11.36 29.90
C SER A 774 -70.39 -11.83 29.99
N VAL A 775 -69.69 -11.94 28.85
CA VAL A 775 -68.28 -12.36 28.79
C VAL A 775 -67.37 -11.13 28.85
N GLU A 776 -66.58 -11.03 29.91
CA GLU A 776 -65.52 -10.03 30.02
C GLU A 776 -64.31 -10.40 29.15
N VAL A 777 -63.46 -9.42 28.84
CA VAL A 777 -62.28 -9.62 27.97
C VAL A 777 -61.08 -10.01 28.83
N GLU A 778 -60.70 -11.28 28.76
CA GLU A 778 -59.47 -11.81 29.37
C GLU A 778 -58.28 -11.72 28.41
N ARG A 779 -57.06 -11.60 28.95
CA ARG A 779 -55.83 -11.69 28.14
C ARG A 779 -55.53 -13.15 27.79
N LEU A 780 -55.32 -13.41 26.51
CA LEU A 780 -54.90 -14.71 25.98
C LEU A 780 -53.55 -15.12 26.58
N SER A 781 -53.41 -16.37 27.04
CA SER A 781 -52.20 -16.86 27.73
C SER A 781 -51.64 -18.13 27.10
N ILE A 782 -50.31 -18.30 27.14
CA ILE A 782 -49.60 -19.45 26.52
C ILE A 782 -50.06 -20.80 27.11
N ASN A 783 -50.56 -20.81 28.35
CA ASN A 783 -51.15 -22.02 28.97
C ASN A 783 -52.36 -22.56 28.18
N MET A 784 -52.94 -21.79 27.25
CA MET A 784 -54.04 -22.22 26.39
C MET A 784 -53.70 -23.33 25.40
N PHE A 785 -52.44 -23.48 25.00
CA PHE A 785 -52.02 -24.64 24.18
C PHE A 785 -52.16 -25.98 24.93
N LYS A 786 -52.23 -25.94 26.27
CA LYS A 786 -52.35 -27.13 27.13
C LYS A 786 -53.78 -27.38 27.62
N LEU A 787 -54.75 -26.55 27.24
CA LEU A 787 -56.17 -26.75 27.51
C LEU A 787 -56.76 -27.83 26.56
N LYS A 788 -57.64 -28.67 27.11
CA LYS A 788 -58.42 -29.65 26.33
C LYS A 788 -59.39 -28.92 25.40
N ASP A 789 -59.66 -29.48 24.23
CA ASP A 789 -60.44 -28.84 23.17
C ASP A 789 -61.84 -28.40 23.64
N THR A 790 -62.49 -29.22 24.47
CA THR A 790 -63.79 -28.92 25.10
C THR A 790 -63.81 -27.69 26.02
N ALA A 791 -62.65 -27.22 26.49
CA ALA A 791 -62.56 -25.96 27.23
C ALA A 791 -62.50 -24.75 26.28
N LEU A 792 -61.82 -24.90 25.14
CA LEU A 792 -61.57 -23.85 24.14
C LEU A 792 -62.78 -23.54 23.26
N GLU A 793 -63.77 -24.43 23.23
CA GLU A 793 -65.09 -24.19 22.62
C GLU A 793 -65.91 -23.10 23.32
N LYS A 794 -65.55 -22.70 24.56
CA LYS A 794 -66.25 -21.63 25.28
C LYS A 794 -66.06 -20.27 24.58
N ASN A 795 -67.16 -19.51 24.45
CA ASN A 795 -67.15 -18.15 23.91
C ASN A 795 -66.14 -17.22 24.62
N THR A 796 -65.75 -17.48 25.87
CA THR A 796 -64.71 -16.74 26.60
C THR A 796 -63.39 -16.65 25.83
N TYR A 797 -62.90 -17.78 25.31
CA TYR A 797 -61.64 -17.83 24.58
C TYR A 797 -61.73 -17.21 23.18
N ARG A 798 -62.90 -17.33 22.54
CA ARG A 798 -63.17 -16.74 21.22
C ARG A 798 -63.24 -15.20 21.30
N VAL A 799 -63.85 -14.66 22.35
CA VAL A 799 -63.83 -13.22 22.68
C VAL A 799 -62.40 -12.74 22.95
N ALA A 800 -61.63 -13.46 23.77
CA ALA A 800 -60.23 -13.13 24.04
C ALA A 800 -59.37 -13.14 22.76
N ALA A 801 -59.56 -14.14 21.89
CA ALA A 801 -58.87 -14.24 20.59
C ALA A 801 -59.24 -13.09 19.64
N MET A 802 -60.52 -12.70 19.59
CA MET A 802 -60.97 -11.55 18.80
C MET A 802 -60.38 -10.23 19.31
N SER A 803 -60.34 -10.02 20.63
CA SER A 803 -59.66 -8.84 21.20
C SER A 803 -58.16 -8.83 20.91
N ALA A 804 -57.49 -9.98 21.00
CA ALA A 804 -56.07 -10.10 20.70
C ALA A 804 -55.78 -9.84 19.21
N ALA A 805 -56.62 -10.33 18.29
CA ALA A 805 -56.53 -10.03 16.87
C ALA A 805 -56.65 -8.53 16.59
N ALA A 806 -57.64 -7.85 17.19
CA ALA A 806 -57.83 -6.41 17.05
C ALA A 806 -56.67 -5.60 17.66
N ASP A 807 -56.16 -6.00 18.84
CA ASP A 807 -55.02 -5.34 19.49
C ASP A 807 -53.72 -5.53 18.69
N ILE A 808 -53.47 -6.72 18.11
CA ILE A 808 -52.29 -6.97 17.26
C ILE A 808 -52.40 -6.20 15.94
N LEU A 809 -53.58 -6.19 15.31
CA LEU A 809 -53.86 -5.39 14.11
C LEU A 809 -53.61 -3.89 14.36
N LEU A 810 -54.02 -3.37 15.52
CA LEU A 810 -53.73 -1.99 15.93
C LEU A 810 -52.23 -1.71 16.03
N LYS A 811 -51.44 -2.62 16.60
CA LYS A 811 -49.98 -2.47 16.66
C LYS A 811 -49.35 -2.49 15.27
N TYR A 812 -49.82 -3.33 14.35
CA TYR A 812 -49.37 -3.32 12.96
C TYR A 812 -49.73 -2.00 12.25
N ALA A 813 -50.91 -1.44 12.50
CA ALA A 813 -51.27 -0.12 11.96
C ALA A 813 -50.34 0.99 12.49
N ILE A 814 -49.94 0.93 13.76
CA ILE A 814 -48.96 1.88 14.33
C ILE A 814 -47.56 1.65 13.71
N LEU A 815 -47.14 0.40 13.50
CA LEU A 815 -45.85 0.06 12.90
C LEU A 815 -45.73 0.56 11.45
N TYR A 816 -46.79 0.38 10.66
CA TYR A 816 -46.82 0.74 9.23
C TYR A 816 -47.32 2.16 8.97
N ALA A 817 -47.52 3.00 9.99
CA ALA A 817 -48.01 4.38 9.83
C ALA A 817 -47.14 5.27 8.92
N SER A 818 -45.87 4.90 8.69
CA SER A 818 -44.95 5.59 7.79
C SER A 818 -44.89 5.01 6.37
N THR A 819 -45.71 4.02 6.01
CA THR A 819 -45.70 3.41 4.67
C THR A 819 -46.64 4.15 3.71
N THR A 820 -46.25 4.27 2.45
CA THR A 820 -47.02 4.96 1.41
C THR A 820 -48.28 4.22 0.98
N ALA A 821 -48.33 2.89 1.20
CA ALA A 821 -49.46 2.01 0.88
C ALA A 821 -50.37 1.73 2.10
N PHE A 822 -50.27 2.52 3.17
CA PHE A 822 -51.06 2.32 4.39
C PHE A 822 -52.58 2.29 4.13
N SER A 823 -53.08 3.17 3.26
CA SER A 823 -54.51 3.22 2.95
C SER A 823 -55.00 1.92 2.30
N GLU A 824 -54.28 1.40 1.31
CA GLU A 824 -54.62 0.16 0.61
C GLU A 824 -54.61 -1.05 1.57
N ILE A 825 -53.62 -1.10 2.46
CA ILE A 825 -53.44 -2.21 3.41
C ILE A 825 -54.55 -2.24 4.47
N PHE A 826 -54.96 -1.08 5.01
CA PHE A 826 -55.88 -1.02 6.15
C PHE A 826 -57.35 -0.74 5.81
N GLN A 827 -57.68 -0.42 4.55
CA GLN A 827 -59.06 -0.18 4.12
C GLN A 827 -59.99 -1.39 4.35
N GLY A 828 -59.54 -2.62 4.02
CA GLY A 828 -60.30 -3.85 4.28
C GLY A 828 -60.50 -4.12 5.78
N PRO A 829 -59.42 -4.21 6.58
CA PRO A 829 -59.50 -4.39 8.02
C PRO A 829 -60.36 -3.34 8.75
N LEU A 830 -60.35 -2.08 8.29
CA LEU A 830 -61.23 -1.02 8.81
C LEU A 830 -62.72 -1.33 8.55
N GLY A 831 -63.08 -1.75 7.33
CA GLY A 831 -64.45 -2.17 7.02
C GLY A 831 -64.91 -3.42 7.78
N LEU A 832 -64.00 -4.35 8.10
CA LEU A 832 -64.30 -5.48 9.00
C LEU A 832 -64.62 -5.01 10.41
N LEU A 833 -63.80 -4.11 10.96
CA LEU A 833 -64.00 -3.55 12.31
C LEU A 833 -65.28 -2.72 12.40
N GLU A 834 -65.62 -1.97 11.35
CA GLU A 834 -66.91 -1.28 11.21
C GLU A 834 -68.07 -2.24 11.34
N LYS A 835 -68.14 -3.29 10.49
CA LYS A 835 -69.20 -4.31 10.56
C LYS A 835 -69.25 -4.97 11.94
N LEU A 836 -68.11 -5.36 12.53
CA LEU A 836 -68.04 -5.98 13.86
C LEU A 836 -68.49 -5.06 15.00
N SER A 837 -68.17 -3.76 14.95
CA SER A 837 -68.54 -2.79 16.00
C SER A 837 -70.06 -2.68 16.19
N THR A 838 -70.83 -2.85 15.10
CA THR A 838 -72.30 -2.73 15.08
C THR A 838 -73.03 -3.92 15.71
N VAL A 839 -72.36 -5.07 15.90
CA VAL A 839 -73.00 -6.33 16.33
C VAL A 839 -73.62 -6.17 17.74
N PRO A 840 -74.93 -6.37 17.92
CA PRO A 840 -75.62 -6.09 19.19
C PRO A 840 -75.29 -7.08 20.31
N GLU A 841 -74.66 -8.22 19.99
CA GLU A 841 -74.45 -9.34 20.92
C GLU A 841 -73.16 -9.28 21.74
N PHE A 842 -72.17 -8.48 21.31
CA PHE A 842 -70.89 -8.36 22.04
C PHE A 842 -71.02 -7.64 23.39
N SER A 843 -70.13 -8.00 24.32
CA SER A 843 -70.00 -7.34 25.62
C SER A 843 -69.49 -5.88 25.46
N PRO A 844 -69.84 -4.96 26.37
CA PRO A 844 -69.49 -3.54 26.24
C PRO A 844 -67.97 -3.31 26.25
N SER A 845 -67.20 -4.14 26.96
CA SER A 845 -65.73 -4.07 26.97
C SER A 845 -65.15 -4.32 25.57
N LEU A 846 -65.54 -5.43 24.93
CA LEU A 846 -65.07 -5.80 23.59
C LEU A 846 -65.44 -4.73 22.57
N LYS A 847 -66.68 -4.24 22.57
CA LYS A 847 -67.10 -3.13 21.69
C LYS A 847 -66.23 -1.89 21.88
N SER A 848 -65.93 -1.51 23.13
CA SER A 848 -65.09 -0.35 23.41
C SER A 848 -63.67 -0.50 22.87
N GLN A 849 -63.12 -1.72 22.82
CA GLN A 849 -61.81 -1.99 22.21
C GLN A 849 -61.88 -1.95 20.68
N LEU A 850 -62.86 -2.62 20.07
CA LEU A 850 -63.05 -2.62 18.62
C LEU A 850 -63.21 -1.19 18.06
N VAL A 851 -64.04 -0.37 18.71
CA VAL A 851 -64.23 1.06 18.34
C VAL A 851 -62.94 1.87 18.56
N LYS A 852 -62.19 1.67 19.65
CA LYS A 852 -60.89 2.35 19.85
C LYS A 852 -59.88 1.99 18.76
N THR A 853 -59.84 0.72 18.34
CA THR A 853 -58.96 0.25 17.26
C THR A 853 -59.39 0.84 15.92
N GLN A 854 -60.68 0.80 15.60
CA GLN A 854 -61.28 1.41 14.41
C GLN A 854 -60.95 2.91 14.34
N ASP A 855 -61.30 3.69 15.37
CA ASP A 855 -61.04 5.14 15.47
C ASP A 855 -59.56 5.47 15.25
N ARG A 856 -58.65 4.63 15.77
CA ARG A 856 -57.22 4.86 15.68
C ARG A 856 -56.67 4.53 14.29
N ILE A 857 -57.13 3.46 13.66
CA ILE A 857 -56.78 3.12 12.27
C ILE A 857 -57.35 4.18 11.32
N GLN A 858 -58.59 4.63 11.51
CA GLN A 858 -59.22 5.68 10.71
C GLN A 858 -58.45 7.01 10.78
N LYS A 859 -57.97 7.40 11.98
CA LYS A 859 -57.10 8.58 12.14
C LYS A 859 -55.76 8.44 11.40
N LEU A 860 -55.13 7.26 11.47
CA LEU A 860 -53.90 6.98 10.72
C LEU A 860 -54.14 6.99 9.20
N GLN A 861 -55.31 6.52 8.74
CA GLN A 861 -55.69 6.58 7.33
C GLN A 861 -55.83 8.03 6.85
N GLY A 862 -56.47 8.91 7.65
CA GLY A 862 -56.54 10.34 7.36
C GLY A 862 -55.16 11.00 7.21
N PHE A 863 -54.26 10.76 8.16
CA PHE A 863 -52.87 11.26 8.04
C PHE A 863 -52.14 10.69 6.83
N SER A 864 -52.36 9.42 6.50
CA SER A 864 -51.80 8.79 5.31
C SER A 864 -52.31 9.47 4.04
N THR A 865 -53.62 9.69 3.90
CA THR A 865 -54.19 10.38 2.73
C THR A 865 -53.70 11.82 2.59
N ASP A 866 -53.55 12.56 3.68
CA ASP A 866 -53.05 13.95 3.65
C ASP A 866 -51.56 14.01 3.25
N SER A 867 -50.78 12.99 3.62
CA SER A 867 -49.34 12.89 3.30
C SER A 867 -49.02 12.34 1.91
N ARG A 868 -50.02 11.84 1.17
CA ARG A 868 -49.81 10.99 -0.01
C ARG A 868 -49.42 11.80 -1.25
N THR A 869 -48.29 11.44 -1.86
CA THR A 869 -47.78 12.01 -3.12
C THR A 869 -47.65 10.95 -4.21
N PRO A 870 -47.73 11.31 -5.51
CA PRO A 870 -47.41 10.39 -6.60
C PRO A 870 -45.93 9.96 -6.57
N LEU A 871 -45.65 8.74 -7.02
CA LEU A 871 -44.30 8.18 -7.04
C LEU A 871 -43.44 8.81 -8.15
N GLN A 872 -42.17 9.10 -7.83
CA GLN A 872 -41.16 9.65 -8.75
C GLN A 872 -39.88 8.81 -8.77
N LEU A 873 -40.02 7.48 -8.87
CA LEU A 873 -38.88 6.53 -8.77
C LEU A 873 -37.83 6.69 -9.88
N GLN A 874 -38.20 7.25 -11.04
CA GLN A 874 -37.32 7.42 -12.20
C GLN A 874 -36.58 8.77 -12.23
N ALA A 875 -36.51 9.47 -11.09
CA ALA A 875 -35.78 10.74 -10.95
C ALA A 875 -34.26 10.51 -10.80
N HIS A 876 -33.64 9.91 -11.82
CA HIS A 876 -32.20 9.63 -11.84
C HIS A 876 -31.37 10.91 -12.01
N LYS A 877 -30.19 10.94 -11.39
CA LYS A 877 -29.20 12.00 -11.66
C LYS A 877 -28.60 11.77 -13.05
N PRO A 878 -28.41 12.81 -13.88
CA PRO A 878 -27.75 12.66 -15.18
C PRO A 878 -26.32 12.18 -15.00
N VAL A 879 -25.88 11.27 -15.88
CA VAL A 879 -24.51 10.75 -15.89
C VAL A 879 -23.53 11.88 -16.24
N PRO A 880 -22.43 12.09 -15.48
CA PRO A 880 -21.45 13.12 -15.80
C PRO A 880 -20.67 12.77 -17.08
N ILE A 881 -20.13 13.80 -17.75
CA ILE A 881 -19.25 13.62 -18.92
C ILE A 881 -18.01 12.83 -18.49
N ALA A 882 -17.59 11.86 -19.30
CA ALA A 882 -16.38 11.08 -19.05
C ALA A 882 -15.15 11.99 -19.00
N SER A 883 -14.39 11.90 -17.90
CA SER A 883 -13.14 12.66 -17.73
C SER A 883 -11.95 11.82 -18.20
N TYR A 884 -11.13 12.41 -19.07
CA TYR A 884 -9.88 11.83 -19.52
C TYR A 884 -8.71 12.46 -18.77
N VAL A 885 -7.70 11.66 -18.45
CA VAL A 885 -6.42 12.15 -17.91
C VAL A 885 -5.57 12.63 -19.09
N PRO A 886 -5.06 13.87 -19.10
CA PRO A 886 -4.18 14.34 -20.16
C PRO A 886 -2.85 13.57 -20.13
N LYS A 887 -2.35 13.15 -21.30
CA LYS A 887 -1.00 12.59 -21.43
C LYS A 887 0.01 13.74 -21.52
N PHE A 888 0.87 13.85 -20.51
CA PHE A 888 2.02 14.76 -20.47
C PHE A 888 3.16 14.09 -19.70
N GLU A 889 4.35 14.68 -19.75
CA GLU A 889 5.54 14.23 -19.02
C GLU A 889 5.87 15.24 -17.92
N GLU A 890 6.09 14.74 -16.70
CA GLU A 890 6.62 15.54 -15.60
C GLU A 890 8.10 15.86 -15.88
N GLY A 891 8.49 17.13 -15.73
CA GLY A 891 9.83 17.59 -16.14
C GLY A 891 10.05 17.72 -17.66
N TYR A 892 8.98 17.93 -18.45
CA TYR A 892 9.08 18.10 -19.92
C TYR A 892 10.09 19.19 -20.33
N SER A 893 11.01 18.82 -21.21
CA SER A 893 12.07 19.70 -21.74
C SER A 893 12.15 19.60 -23.27
N LEU A 894 12.27 20.75 -23.95
CA LEU A 894 12.34 20.78 -25.42
C LEU A 894 13.64 20.20 -25.99
N ASP A 895 14.68 20.08 -25.16
CA ASP A 895 16.02 19.62 -25.54
C ASP A 895 16.15 18.08 -25.48
N LYS A 896 15.21 17.37 -24.84
CA LYS A 896 15.22 15.91 -24.66
C LYS A 896 14.15 15.24 -25.52
N HIS A 897 14.50 14.10 -26.10
CA HIS A 897 13.53 13.19 -26.70
C HIS A 897 13.08 12.17 -25.66
N TYR A 898 11.76 12.03 -25.52
CA TYR A 898 11.13 11.09 -24.60
C TYR A 898 10.55 9.93 -25.43
N ASP A 899 11.17 8.76 -25.30
CA ASP A 899 10.74 7.51 -25.92
C ASP A 899 10.75 6.43 -24.83
N PRO A 900 9.66 5.66 -24.64
CA PRO A 900 9.66 4.52 -23.72
C PRO A 900 10.66 3.41 -24.09
N ASP A 901 11.09 3.35 -25.36
CA ASP A 901 12.03 2.36 -25.89
C ASP A 901 13.46 2.91 -25.83
N VAL A 902 14.23 2.44 -24.84
CA VAL A 902 15.60 2.90 -24.56
C VAL A 902 16.56 2.58 -25.71
N GLU A 903 16.44 1.40 -26.33
CA GLU A 903 17.31 0.98 -27.44
C GLU A 903 17.12 1.90 -28.65
N ARG A 904 15.86 2.21 -28.98
CA ARG A 904 15.51 3.12 -30.07
C ARG A 904 15.98 4.55 -29.80
N SER A 905 15.81 5.04 -28.56
CA SER A 905 16.29 6.35 -28.13
C SER A 905 17.81 6.46 -28.26
N GLN A 906 18.55 5.45 -27.81
CA GLN A 906 20.01 5.38 -27.92
C GLN A 906 20.48 5.29 -29.39
N ALA A 907 19.86 4.45 -30.21
CA ALA A 907 20.17 4.32 -31.64
C ALA A 907 19.98 5.66 -32.38
N HIS A 908 18.87 6.36 -32.14
CA HIS A 908 18.62 7.68 -32.72
C HIS A 908 19.61 8.76 -32.20
N LYS A 909 19.93 8.75 -30.90
CA LYS A 909 20.96 9.63 -30.28
C LYS A 909 22.33 9.44 -30.98
N LEU A 910 22.73 8.19 -31.22
CA LEU A 910 23.96 7.84 -31.94
C LEU A 910 23.91 8.26 -33.42
N GLU A 911 22.78 8.08 -34.11
CA GLU A 911 22.63 8.46 -35.52
C GLU A 911 22.75 9.99 -35.70
N VAL A 912 22.11 10.77 -34.81
CA VAL A 912 22.20 12.24 -34.80
C VAL A 912 23.63 12.71 -34.51
N GLN A 913 24.32 12.09 -33.55
CA GLN A 913 25.74 12.38 -33.26
C GLN A 913 26.62 12.06 -34.48
N TYR A 914 26.48 10.88 -35.07
CA TYR A 914 27.23 10.48 -36.27
C TYR A 914 27.01 11.47 -37.43
N LYS A 915 25.76 11.87 -37.70
CA LYS A 915 25.43 12.86 -38.75
C LYS A 915 26.10 14.22 -38.47
N LYS A 916 26.03 14.70 -37.23
CA LYS A 916 26.64 15.98 -36.79
C LYS A 916 28.17 15.96 -36.98
N GLU A 917 28.85 14.96 -36.44
CA GLU A 917 30.31 14.83 -36.54
C GLU A 917 30.78 14.67 -37.99
N LYS A 918 30.09 13.82 -38.77
CA LYS A 918 30.37 13.62 -40.20
C LYS A 918 30.30 14.93 -40.98
N LYS A 919 29.27 15.76 -40.78
CA LYS A 919 29.16 17.04 -41.49
C LYS A 919 30.14 18.09 -40.96
N GLY A 920 30.47 18.07 -39.66
CA GLY A 920 31.53 18.87 -39.06
C GLY A 920 32.90 18.59 -39.70
N ALA A 921 33.31 17.32 -39.73
CA ALA A 921 34.56 16.88 -40.36
C ALA A 921 34.62 17.24 -41.86
N ILE A 922 33.56 16.96 -42.63
CA ILE A 922 33.47 17.32 -44.05
C ILE A 922 33.57 18.85 -44.25
N ARG A 923 32.98 19.65 -43.35
CA ARG A 923 33.00 21.12 -43.40
C ARG A 923 34.40 21.67 -43.19
N GLU A 924 35.17 21.15 -42.25
CA GLU A 924 36.57 21.56 -42.05
C GLU A 924 37.49 21.09 -43.19
N LEU A 925 37.38 19.82 -43.63
CA LEU A 925 38.16 19.30 -44.77
C LEU A 925 37.94 20.13 -46.05
N ARG A 926 36.69 20.58 -46.31
CA ARG A 926 36.37 21.47 -47.44
C ARG A 926 37.05 22.84 -47.29
N LYS A 927 37.05 23.44 -46.10
CA LYS A 927 37.75 24.73 -45.82
C LYS A 927 39.27 24.59 -45.96
N ASP A 928 39.83 23.47 -45.51
CA ASP A 928 41.27 23.16 -45.59
C ASP A 928 41.72 23.00 -47.04
N ALA A 929 40.95 22.22 -47.83
CA ALA A 929 41.17 22.09 -49.26
C ALA A 929 41.12 23.45 -49.99
N GLN A 930 40.15 24.32 -49.65
CA GLN A 930 40.06 25.68 -50.17
C GLN A 930 41.25 26.57 -49.77
N PHE A 931 41.77 26.44 -48.55
CA PHE A 931 42.95 27.17 -48.09
C PHE A 931 44.21 26.71 -48.84
N VAL A 932 44.45 25.39 -48.91
CA VAL A 932 45.58 24.79 -49.63
C VAL A 932 45.52 25.12 -51.13
N ALA A 933 44.32 25.14 -51.74
CA ALA A 933 44.14 25.55 -53.14
C ALA A 933 44.53 27.03 -53.36
N ARG A 934 44.07 27.94 -52.49
CA ARG A 934 44.43 29.37 -52.54
C ARG A 934 45.93 29.59 -52.38
N GLU A 935 46.56 28.89 -51.45
CA GLU A 935 48.01 29.01 -51.20
C GLU A 935 48.86 28.45 -52.35
N LYS A 936 48.51 27.26 -52.89
CA LYS A 936 49.18 26.71 -54.08
C LYS A 936 49.08 27.68 -55.27
N LEU A 937 47.91 28.26 -55.50
CA LEU A 937 47.68 29.22 -56.58
C LEU A 937 48.45 30.54 -56.37
N ARG A 938 48.54 31.04 -55.13
CA ARG A 938 49.39 32.19 -54.78
C ARG A 938 50.85 31.93 -55.10
N VAL A 939 51.40 30.82 -54.58
CA VAL A 939 52.80 30.42 -54.79
C VAL A 939 53.10 30.19 -56.28
N GLN A 940 52.14 29.67 -57.05
CA GLN A 940 52.28 29.53 -58.50
C GLN A 940 52.35 30.90 -59.20
N ARG A 941 51.42 31.82 -58.91
CA ARG A 941 51.44 33.18 -59.48
C ARG A 941 52.71 33.95 -59.14
N GLU A 942 53.20 33.82 -57.91
CA GLU A 942 54.47 34.44 -57.48
C GLU A 942 55.63 33.89 -58.31
N LYS A 943 55.79 32.56 -58.39
CA LYS A 943 56.82 31.91 -59.23
C LYS A 943 56.73 32.28 -60.71
N ASP A 944 55.53 32.31 -61.28
CA ASP A 944 55.32 32.70 -62.68
C ASP A 944 55.70 34.17 -62.89
N SER A 945 55.41 35.06 -61.93
CA SER A 945 55.78 36.47 -61.99
C SER A 945 57.29 36.69 -61.88
N GLU A 946 57.97 35.97 -60.98
CA GLU A 946 59.42 35.99 -60.81
C GLU A 946 60.14 35.43 -62.05
N TYR A 947 59.63 34.32 -62.59
CA TYR A 947 60.14 33.73 -63.83
C TYR A 947 60.00 34.70 -65.00
N ASN A 948 58.81 35.28 -65.21
CA ASN A 948 58.57 36.26 -66.26
C ASN A 948 59.41 37.53 -66.10
N ALA A 949 59.60 38.03 -64.87
CA ALA A 949 60.48 39.16 -64.59
C ALA A 949 61.95 38.83 -64.90
N LYS A 950 62.42 37.63 -64.53
CA LYS A 950 63.78 37.15 -64.82
C LYS A 950 64.02 36.97 -66.32
N ILE A 951 63.08 36.36 -67.04
CA ILE A 951 63.15 36.22 -68.51
C ILE A 951 63.14 37.59 -69.18
N LYS A 952 62.28 38.53 -68.75
CA LYS A 952 62.26 39.90 -69.27
C LYS A 952 63.58 40.63 -69.02
N GLY A 953 64.19 40.45 -67.84
CA GLY A 953 65.51 40.99 -67.52
C GLY A 953 66.61 40.44 -68.44
N ILE A 954 66.63 39.12 -68.66
CA ILE A 954 67.58 38.46 -69.58
C ILE A 954 67.38 38.96 -71.02
N MET A 955 66.13 39.04 -71.49
CA MET A 955 65.82 39.54 -72.84
C MET A 955 66.19 41.02 -73.01
N SER A 956 65.99 41.86 -71.98
CA SER A 956 66.45 43.25 -71.99
C SER A 956 67.98 43.37 -71.99
N GLY A 957 68.70 42.41 -71.39
CA GLY A 957 70.15 42.29 -71.52
C GLY A 957 70.58 41.98 -72.95
N LEU A 958 69.96 40.96 -73.58
CA LEU A 958 70.22 40.60 -74.97
C LEU A 958 69.83 41.72 -75.97
N GLU A 959 68.86 42.58 -75.62
CA GLU A 959 68.52 43.77 -76.40
C GLU A 959 69.62 44.84 -76.32
N ALA A 960 70.34 44.96 -75.19
CA ALA A 960 71.51 45.82 -75.09
C ALA A 960 72.63 45.37 -76.04
N ASP A 961 72.89 44.05 -76.16
CA ASP A 961 73.84 43.48 -77.12
C ASP A 961 73.43 43.82 -78.58
N GLN A 962 72.13 43.84 -78.89
CA GLN A 962 71.65 44.32 -80.19
C GLN A 962 71.84 45.84 -80.36
N GLY A 963 71.72 46.61 -79.28
CA GLY A 963 72.07 48.03 -79.22
C GLY A 963 73.53 48.27 -79.58
N GLU A 964 74.46 47.52 -78.99
CA GLU A 964 75.89 47.56 -79.32
C GLU A 964 76.15 47.17 -80.77
N LYS A 965 75.57 46.07 -81.26
CA LYS A 965 75.65 45.64 -82.66
C LYS A 965 75.14 46.72 -83.64
N ASN A 966 74.07 47.43 -83.28
CA ASN A 966 73.54 48.53 -84.07
C ASN A 966 74.45 49.79 -84.01
N ALA A 967 75.08 50.06 -82.86
CA ALA A 967 76.08 51.11 -82.73
C ALA A 967 77.33 50.80 -83.59
N GLU A 968 77.82 49.55 -83.59
CA GLU A 968 78.85 49.10 -84.52
C GLU A 968 78.43 49.26 -85.99
N ALA A 969 77.20 48.88 -86.34
CA ALA A 969 76.70 48.99 -87.70
C ALA A 969 76.64 50.46 -88.15
N ARG A 970 76.22 51.38 -87.27
CA ARG A 970 76.26 52.84 -87.52
C ARG A 970 77.69 53.35 -87.65
N MET A 971 78.63 52.90 -86.81
CA MET A 971 80.06 53.22 -86.93
C MET A 971 80.65 52.73 -88.26
N LYS A 972 80.30 51.51 -88.69
CA LYS A 972 80.67 50.94 -90.00
C LYS A 972 80.07 51.76 -91.16
N GLN A 973 78.80 52.18 -91.09
CA GLN A 973 78.17 53.05 -92.09
C GLN A 973 78.78 54.46 -92.12
N ALA A 974 79.07 55.07 -90.98
CA ALA A 974 79.69 56.39 -90.89
C ALA A 974 81.11 56.38 -91.50
N LYS A 975 81.89 55.32 -91.26
CA LYS A 975 83.17 55.09 -91.96
C LYS A 975 82.96 54.96 -93.48
N LYS A 976 81.95 54.21 -93.93
CA LYS A 976 81.60 54.05 -95.35
C LYS A 976 81.16 55.36 -96.03
N MET A 977 80.45 56.24 -95.31
CA MET A 977 80.04 57.56 -95.81
C MET A 977 81.20 58.56 -95.85
N LYS A 978 82.13 58.52 -94.87
CA LYS A 978 83.40 59.27 -94.96
C LYS A 978 84.21 58.83 -96.19
N GLY A 979 84.28 57.53 -96.45
CA GLY A 979 84.97 56.97 -97.64
C GLY A 979 84.28 57.24 -98.99
N LYS A 980 83.08 57.84 -99.01
CA LYS A 980 82.38 58.29 -100.23
C LYS A 980 82.48 59.81 -100.47
N ARG A 981 83.17 60.54 -99.58
CA ARG A 981 83.24 62.00 -99.58
C ARG A 981 84.66 62.55 -99.79
N ASN A 982 85.59 61.66 -100.12
CA ASN A 982 86.93 61.91 -100.65
C ASN A 982 87.00 61.31 -102.06
#